data_AF-A0A6P5A2C4-F1
#
_entry.id   AF-A0A6P5A2C4-F1
#
_cell.length_a   1.000
_cell.length_b   1.000
_cell.length_c   1.000
_cell.angle_alpha   90.00
_cell.angle_beta   90.00
_cell.angle_gamma   90.00
#
_symmetry.space_group_name_H-M   'P 1'
#
loop_
_entity.id
_entity.type
_entity.pdbx_description
1 polymer ?
#
loop_
_entity_poly.entity_id
_entity_poly.type
_entity_poly.pdbx_seq_one_letter_code
_entity_poly.pdbx_strand_id
1 'polypeptide(L)'
;MEPITCPPPAVPEFRSANGRCNNRHNPLWGSAEQPFKRLTGPLYDDVLMTPRTTGRDGTPLPSARLVSRTMQEDLRKSSYVNTHMVMQFGQFLDHDITLTPNFQEEGLHCTCDSDDERCFNIDIPFDDPDFPGRRCLPFARSRSCPNEWCRLGKRQQLNQLTAFVDASNVYGSSDEEMEALREHSDAVHSWQQIAGQLMKFVSVGRSGVWAVDNYDRIYYRTGTYQNEASPGTGWVRIDGELEQISSGNNIVWGVNRNNIWIRTGISSRYPKGTGWRQIPGQLKQVHVSPTSNQVWGVNSGRSVFRRTGITASNPAGTDWQQINGVAMKFVSVGRAGVWGVNSYNQNFYRTGTFCNEASAGYSWIQVGSGLKQITSGDGEVWGVNSNNQIYVRRDLSAERPQGSSWELIEGDLKQVYVSSSSNQVWGVSSAGSVHRRIKQIVSSGARGLLKSRPNPADENKKELLPAAMEEEFECDGFTGSETCSQAGDVRVNEQPGLTSMHTVFLREHNRIARRLSQLNPHWDDDRVFFETRKIVGALMQKITYGEDLPHVVGPWAMYAFQLSLTPNGQFYSGYDRYINPTISNVFATAAYRFGHSLVDNHFLRYDPDFNEASVCPIRLAFSFFNPSPVLNNDQGGPDSILRGLTTQPHQDFDRFMVSGLTKKLFADPPGSDRGLDLAALNIQRGRDHGLPGYNTFRARCGLRAATSFDFLAREIPDATMRERLRSLYRNVNDIDVFVGGLAEESSPGGIVGPTFACLIAQQFQDLRKGDRFWFENRGQFTAAQLTEIKKTSLARILCDNTDGTTHMQPDVFMLPTQPGNERVACSSLSQMDLTKWQE
;
A
#
# COMPACT_ATOMS: atom_id res chain seq x y z
N MET A 1 25.28 13.92 2.25
CA MET A 1 23.98 13.80 1.56
C MET A 1 23.70 15.13 0.91
N GLU A 2 23.36 15.12 -0.37
CA GLU A 2 22.87 16.34 -1.04
C GLU A 2 21.50 16.72 -0.43
N PRO A 3 21.20 18.02 -0.30
CA PRO A 3 19.89 18.46 0.17
C PRO A 3 18.81 17.96 -0.79
N ILE A 4 17.73 17.37 -0.27
CA ILE A 4 16.54 17.11 -1.08
C ILE A 4 15.97 18.47 -1.47
N THR A 5 16.03 18.80 -2.76
CA THR A 5 15.49 20.06 -3.30
C THR A 5 14.15 19.83 -3.98
N CYS A 6 13.20 20.75 -3.79
CA CYS A 6 11.91 20.68 -4.47
C CYS A 6 12.05 21.06 -5.95
N PRO A 7 11.53 20.25 -6.89
CA PRO A 7 11.64 20.52 -8.32
C PRO A 7 10.84 21.77 -8.71
N PRO A 8 11.25 22.51 -9.77
CA PRO A 8 10.46 23.59 -10.34
C PRO A 8 9.17 23.06 -11.01
N PRO A 9 8.08 23.85 -11.09
CA PRO A 9 7.98 25.28 -10.81
C PRO A 9 8.13 25.60 -9.33
N ALA A 10 8.50 26.85 -9.03
CA ALA A 10 8.69 27.29 -7.65
C ALA A 10 7.47 26.94 -6.79
N VAL A 11 6.22 26.96 -7.31
CA VAL A 11 5.01 26.50 -6.62
C VAL A 11 4.27 25.43 -7.42
N PRO A 12 4.33 24.14 -7.04
CA PRO A 12 3.50 23.11 -7.67
C PRO A 12 2.03 23.34 -7.28
N GLU A 13 1.16 23.25 -8.28
CA GLU A 13 -0.29 23.41 -8.15
C GLU A 13 -0.93 22.26 -7.38
N PHE A 14 -0.43 21.04 -7.59
CA PHE A 14 -0.92 19.82 -6.94
C PHE A 14 0.10 19.24 -5.94
N ARG A 15 -0.42 18.47 -4.98
CA ARG A 15 0.39 17.72 -4.02
C ARG A 15 1.03 16.51 -4.70
N SER A 16 2.29 16.19 -4.37
CA SER A 16 2.90 14.92 -4.79
C SER A 16 2.18 13.72 -4.15
N ALA A 17 2.34 12.52 -4.71
CA ALA A 17 1.76 11.30 -4.13
C ALA A 17 2.30 11.03 -2.72
N ASN A 18 3.61 11.16 -2.54
CA ASN A 18 4.31 10.90 -1.28
C ASN A 18 4.34 12.06 -0.27
N GLY A 19 3.63 13.16 -0.53
CA GLY A 19 3.59 14.33 0.36
C GLY A 19 4.88 15.16 0.47
N ARG A 20 5.97 14.81 -0.24
CA ARG A 20 7.20 15.61 -0.26
C ARG A 20 6.95 17.03 -0.75
N CYS A 21 7.76 17.97 -0.28
CA CYS A 21 7.68 19.39 -0.71
C CYS A 21 6.36 20.09 -0.38
N ASN A 22 5.56 19.54 0.54
CA ASN A 22 4.54 20.32 1.21
C ASN A 22 5.19 21.53 1.91
N ASN A 23 6.14 21.26 2.80
CA ASN A 23 7.01 22.25 3.40
C ASN A 23 8.31 22.39 2.59
N ARG A 24 8.63 23.59 2.10
CA ARG A 24 9.83 23.79 1.27
C ARG A 24 11.14 23.93 2.03
N HIS A 25 11.07 24.30 3.31
CA HIS A 25 12.25 24.43 4.15
C HIS A 25 12.65 23.07 4.71
N ASN A 26 11.64 22.22 4.96
CA ASN A 26 11.81 20.84 5.40
C ASN A 26 11.02 19.89 4.46
N PRO A 27 11.55 19.57 3.27
CA PRO A 27 10.83 18.82 2.23
C PRO A 27 10.30 17.44 2.61
N LEU A 28 10.78 16.86 3.71
CA LEU A 28 10.38 15.55 4.23
C LEU A 28 9.32 15.62 5.34
N TRP A 29 9.00 16.81 5.87
CA TRP A 29 8.00 16.89 6.94
C TRP A 29 6.62 16.46 6.43
N GLY A 30 6.09 15.39 7.03
CA GLY A 30 4.82 14.78 6.66
C GLY A 30 4.86 13.92 5.38
N SER A 31 6.02 13.71 4.75
CA SER A 31 6.09 12.80 3.60
C SER A 31 6.05 11.33 4.02
N ALA A 32 5.67 10.46 3.09
CA ALA A 32 5.74 9.01 3.25
C ALA A 32 7.17 8.51 3.57
N GLU A 33 7.21 7.34 4.21
CA GLU A 33 8.42 6.63 4.64
C GLU A 33 9.35 7.43 5.58
N GLN A 34 8.79 8.33 6.39
CA GLN A 34 9.55 9.14 7.35
C GLN A 34 9.31 8.68 8.79
N PRO A 35 10.28 8.90 9.71
CA PRO A 35 10.08 8.62 11.13
C PRO A 35 8.90 9.39 11.70
N PHE A 36 8.14 8.77 12.60
CA PHE A 36 7.16 9.51 13.41
C PHE A 36 7.85 10.59 14.24
N LYS A 37 7.20 11.75 14.41
CA LYS A 37 7.69 12.75 15.37
C LYS A 37 7.47 12.25 16.81
N ARG A 38 8.41 12.57 17.69
CA ARG A 38 8.34 12.23 19.12
C ARG A 38 7.88 13.46 19.91
N LEU A 39 6.70 13.39 20.51
CA LEU A 39 6.25 14.44 21.44
C LEU A 39 7.11 14.42 22.72
N THR A 40 7.49 13.23 23.17
CA THR A 40 8.37 12.99 24.31
C THR A 40 9.44 11.98 23.91
N GLY A 41 10.60 12.00 24.58
CA GLY A 41 11.68 11.07 24.28
C GLY A 41 11.27 9.60 24.54
N PRO A 42 11.72 8.64 23.71
CA PRO A 42 11.34 7.24 23.89
C PRO A 42 11.96 6.63 25.15
N LEU A 43 11.22 5.71 25.74
CA LEU A 43 11.59 4.90 26.90
C LEU A 43 11.75 3.44 26.48
N TYR A 44 13.01 3.03 26.31
CA TYR A 44 13.45 1.66 26.06
C TYR A 44 14.21 1.15 27.29
N ASP A 45 14.17 -0.14 27.58
CA ASP A 45 14.80 -0.71 28.78
C ASP A 45 16.33 -0.51 28.76
N ASP A 46 16.94 -0.59 27.58
CA ASP A 46 18.38 -0.33 27.35
C ASP A 46 18.67 1.11 26.90
N VAL A 47 17.66 2.00 27.00
CA VAL A 47 17.70 3.40 26.54
C VAL A 47 17.78 3.58 25.01
N LEU A 48 18.00 2.50 24.24
CA LEU A 48 18.27 2.55 22.79
C LEU A 48 17.15 1.93 21.96
N MET A 49 16.83 0.65 22.19
CA MET A 49 15.98 -0.12 21.28
C MET A 49 15.28 -1.33 21.91
N THR A 50 15.70 -1.81 23.08
CA THR A 50 15.05 -2.96 23.74
C THR A 50 13.65 -2.52 24.23
N PRO A 51 12.56 -3.16 23.75
CA PRO A 51 11.20 -2.79 24.13
C PRO A 51 11.01 -2.65 25.64
N ARG A 52 10.07 -1.80 26.04
CA ARG A 52 9.80 -1.59 27.46
C ARG A 52 9.17 -2.84 28.08
N THR A 53 9.90 -3.54 28.94
CA THR A 53 9.42 -4.69 29.72
C THR A 53 9.43 -4.46 31.22
N THR A 54 10.08 -3.37 31.67
CA THR A 54 10.19 -3.04 33.10
C THR A 54 9.45 -1.75 33.48
N GLY A 55 8.93 -1.74 34.70
CA GLY A 55 8.34 -0.59 35.36
C GLY A 55 9.41 0.35 35.92
N ARG A 56 8.96 1.49 36.45
CA ARG A 56 9.84 2.53 37.05
C ARG A 56 10.69 2.03 38.21
N ASP A 57 10.23 1.01 38.93
CA ASP A 57 10.92 0.39 40.07
C ASP A 57 11.87 -0.75 39.66
N GLY A 58 12.03 -1.00 38.35
CA GLY A 58 12.86 -2.07 37.79
C GLY A 58 12.19 -3.44 37.78
N THR A 59 10.93 -3.54 38.21
CA THR A 59 10.19 -4.80 38.22
C THR A 59 9.54 -5.08 36.86
N PRO A 60 9.30 -6.35 36.49
CA PRO A 60 8.61 -6.66 35.23
C PRO A 60 7.21 -6.04 35.16
N LEU A 61 6.87 -5.45 34.02
CA LEU A 61 5.50 -5.04 33.71
C LEU A 61 4.60 -6.28 33.53
N PRO A 62 3.29 -6.18 33.82
CA PRO A 62 2.36 -7.26 33.51
C PRO A 62 2.36 -7.55 32.01
N SER A 63 2.16 -8.81 31.62
CA SER A 63 2.05 -9.17 30.20
C SER A 63 0.87 -8.41 29.57
N ALA A 64 1.00 -8.03 28.29
CA ALA A 64 -0.04 -7.27 27.60
C ALA A 64 -1.38 -8.04 27.58
N ARG A 65 -1.34 -9.38 27.52
CA ARG A 65 -2.54 -10.22 27.61
C ARG A 65 -3.17 -10.19 29.00
N LEU A 66 -2.38 -10.23 30.08
CA LEU A 66 -2.94 -10.10 31.43
C LEU A 66 -3.66 -8.76 31.61
N VAL A 67 -3.06 -7.68 31.10
CA VAL A 67 -3.67 -6.34 31.11
C VAL A 67 -4.96 -6.33 30.29
N SER A 68 -4.94 -6.86 29.07
CA SER A 68 -6.14 -7.00 28.22
C SER A 68 -7.25 -7.77 28.94
N ARG A 69 -6.98 -9.00 29.41
CA ARG A 69 -7.94 -9.84 30.15
C ARG A 69 -8.58 -9.12 31.35
N THR A 70 -7.81 -8.29 32.04
CA THR A 70 -8.26 -7.62 33.28
C THR A 70 -9.03 -6.33 33.00
N MET A 71 -8.72 -5.65 31.90
CA MET A 71 -9.33 -4.38 31.53
C MET A 71 -10.48 -4.53 30.53
N GLN A 72 -10.37 -5.45 29.58
CA GLN A 72 -11.22 -5.58 28.40
C GLN A 72 -12.19 -6.74 28.58
N GLU A 73 -13.34 -6.46 29.18
CA GLU A 73 -14.46 -7.41 29.23
C GLU A 73 -15.33 -7.25 27.98
N ASP A 74 -15.95 -8.34 27.53
CA ASP A 74 -16.92 -8.30 26.44
C ASP A 74 -18.30 -7.91 27.00
N LEU A 75 -18.47 -6.61 27.27
CA LEU A 75 -19.73 -6.04 27.71
C LEU A 75 -20.29 -5.15 26.60
N ARG A 76 -21.49 -5.49 26.12
CA ARG A 76 -22.17 -4.67 25.13
C ARG A 76 -22.79 -3.43 25.80
N LYS A 77 -22.25 -2.27 25.49
CA LYS A 77 -22.78 -0.96 25.88
C LYS A 77 -22.82 -0.09 24.65
N SER A 78 -24.01 0.18 24.11
CA SER A 78 -24.13 0.97 22.88
C SER A 78 -24.16 2.47 23.19
N SER A 79 -23.57 3.28 22.31
CA SER A 79 -23.77 4.74 22.32
C SER A 79 -25.24 5.09 22.10
N TYR A 80 -25.71 6.10 22.82
CA TYR A 80 -27.07 6.64 22.68
C TYR A 80 -27.14 7.85 21.74
N VAL A 81 -25.99 8.34 21.25
CA VAL A 81 -25.90 9.60 20.49
C VAL A 81 -25.35 9.35 19.09
N ASN A 82 -24.33 8.52 18.97
CA ASN A 82 -23.50 8.43 17.78
C ASN A 82 -23.67 7.09 17.05
N THR A 83 -23.52 7.14 15.73
CA THR A 83 -23.61 5.97 14.86
C THR A 83 -22.25 5.26 14.76
N HIS A 84 -22.27 4.04 14.24
CA HIS A 84 -21.08 3.27 13.89
C HIS A 84 -20.24 3.92 12.77
N MET A 85 -20.75 4.96 12.12
CA MET A 85 -19.97 5.76 11.17
C MET A 85 -18.81 6.48 11.84
N VAL A 86 -18.88 6.85 13.14
CA VAL A 86 -17.74 7.46 13.85
C VAL A 86 -16.53 6.52 13.87
N MET A 87 -16.74 5.26 14.29
CA MET A 87 -15.68 4.25 14.27
C MET A 87 -15.18 4.02 12.85
N GLN A 88 -16.11 3.83 11.90
CA GLN A 88 -15.74 3.42 10.55
C GLN A 88 -14.98 4.51 9.79
N PHE A 89 -15.42 5.76 9.88
CA PHE A 89 -14.73 6.90 9.28
C PHE A 89 -13.40 7.15 10.00
N GLY A 90 -13.35 6.99 11.33
CA GLY A 90 -12.10 7.06 12.10
C GLY A 90 -11.05 6.08 11.61
N GLN A 91 -11.43 4.82 11.33
CA GLN A 91 -10.54 3.81 10.73
C GLN A 91 -10.12 4.21 9.30
N PHE A 92 -11.09 4.61 8.46
CA PHE A 92 -10.82 5.03 7.08
C PHE A 92 -9.85 6.22 7.03
N LEU A 93 -9.99 7.18 7.94
CA LEU A 93 -9.12 8.34 8.09
C LEU A 93 -7.76 7.99 8.70
N ASP A 94 -7.68 7.09 9.68
CA ASP A 94 -6.40 6.59 10.20
C ASP A 94 -5.57 5.99 9.06
N HIS A 95 -6.22 5.26 8.15
CA HIS A 95 -5.58 4.66 6.99
C HIS A 95 -5.17 5.65 5.90
N ASP A 96 -5.55 6.93 6.01
CA ASP A 96 -5.02 8.01 5.18
C ASP A 96 -3.71 8.57 5.74
N ILE A 97 -3.50 8.48 7.06
CA ILE A 97 -2.43 9.23 7.73
C ILE A 97 -1.43 8.36 8.48
N THR A 98 -1.75 7.11 8.82
CA THR A 98 -0.85 6.21 9.55
C THR A 98 -0.82 4.78 9.01
N LEU A 99 0.38 4.26 8.77
CA LEU A 99 0.68 2.84 8.56
C LEU A 99 2.09 2.57 9.09
N THR A 100 2.21 1.70 10.09
CA THR A 100 3.52 1.30 10.62
C THR A 100 3.87 -0.09 10.12
N PRO A 101 4.90 -0.23 9.27
CA PRO A 101 5.26 -1.55 8.80
C PRO A 101 5.93 -2.39 9.89
N ASN A 102 5.89 -3.70 9.71
CA ASN A 102 6.54 -4.63 10.62
C ASN A 102 7.37 -5.69 9.88
N PHE A 103 8.19 -6.45 10.60
CA PHE A 103 9.11 -7.40 9.97
C PHE A 103 8.42 -8.59 9.26
N GLN A 104 7.12 -8.83 9.45
CA GLN A 104 6.37 -9.82 8.68
C GLN A 104 6.38 -9.50 7.18
N GLU A 105 6.35 -8.22 6.80
CA GLU A 105 6.47 -7.77 5.41
C GLU A 105 7.85 -8.13 4.79
N GLU A 106 8.86 -8.39 5.61
CA GLU A 106 10.18 -8.87 5.18
C GLU A 106 10.30 -10.41 5.30
N GLY A 107 9.19 -11.11 5.53
CA GLY A 107 9.11 -12.58 5.64
C GLY A 107 9.43 -13.13 7.05
N LEU A 108 9.44 -12.29 8.09
CA LEU A 108 9.64 -12.77 9.47
C LEU A 108 8.36 -13.42 10.02
N HIS A 109 8.43 -14.71 10.35
CA HIS A 109 7.36 -15.43 11.04
C HIS A 109 7.74 -15.72 12.49
N CYS A 110 7.21 -14.93 13.42
CA CYS A 110 7.42 -15.16 14.85
C CYS A 110 6.58 -16.33 15.36
N THR A 111 7.16 -17.12 16.26
CA THR A 111 6.52 -18.18 17.03
C THR A 111 6.89 -18.02 18.50
N CYS A 112 6.23 -18.72 19.41
CA CYS A 112 6.55 -18.67 20.85
C CYS A 112 7.94 -19.21 21.23
N ASP A 113 8.63 -19.82 20.27
CA ASP A 113 10.00 -20.34 20.42
C ASP A 113 11.02 -19.53 19.60
N SER A 114 10.60 -18.39 19.03
CA SER A 114 11.51 -17.51 18.31
C SER A 114 12.46 -16.78 19.26
N ASP A 115 13.76 -17.01 19.07
CA ASP A 115 14.85 -16.28 19.74
C ASP A 115 15.28 -15.01 18.98
N ASP A 116 14.61 -14.66 17.88
CA ASP A 116 14.92 -13.48 17.08
C ASP A 116 14.53 -12.19 17.81
N GLU A 117 15.45 -11.23 17.95
CA GLU A 117 15.23 -9.93 18.62
C GLU A 117 14.15 -9.05 17.97
N ARG A 118 13.75 -9.40 16.74
CA ARG A 118 12.65 -8.78 16.00
C ARG A 118 11.28 -9.38 16.37
N CYS A 119 11.25 -10.47 17.12
CA CYS A 119 10.06 -11.01 17.75
C CYS A 119 9.94 -10.50 19.19
N PHE A 120 8.75 -10.02 19.56
CA PHE A 120 8.43 -9.53 20.90
C PHE A 120 7.09 -10.06 21.35
N ASN A 121 7.01 -11.39 21.42
CA ASN A 121 5.81 -12.16 21.71
C ASN A 121 5.13 -11.74 23.01
N ILE A 122 3.82 -11.95 23.09
CA ILE A 122 3.00 -11.59 24.25
C ILE A 122 2.77 -12.83 25.10
N ASP A 123 3.29 -12.85 26.32
CA ASP A 123 3.08 -13.96 27.25
C ASP A 123 1.62 -14.10 27.68
N ILE A 124 1.10 -15.32 27.60
CA ILE A 124 -0.26 -15.67 28.02
C ILE A 124 -0.18 -16.29 29.43
N PRO A 125 -0.98 -15.80 30.40
CA PRO A 125 -1.10 -16.44 31.71
C PRO A 125 -1.52 -17.90 31.61
N PHE A 126 -0.96 -18.78 32.45
CA PHE A 126 -1.28 -20.22 32.42
C PHE A 126 -2.76 -20.53 32.69
N ASP A 127 -3.44 -19.66 33.44
CA ASP A 127 -4.85 -19.75 33.79
C ASP A 127 -5.77 -19.01 32.79
N ASP A 128 -5.28 -18.58 31.62
CA ASP A 128 -6.09 -17.82 30.66
C ASP A 128 -7.19 -18.70 30.04
N PRO A 129 -8.48 -18.37 30.26
CA PRO A 129 -9.59 -19.20 29.79
C PRO A 129 -9.87 -19.03 28.29
N ASP A 130 -9.45 -17.92 27.68
CA ASP A 130 -9.72 -17.65 26.26
C ASP A 130 -8.65 -18.24 25.34
N PHE A 131 -7.45 -18.53 25.88
CA PHE A 131 -6.33 -19.10 25.13
C PHE A 131 -5.75 -20.36 25.82
N PRO A 132 -6.58 -21.39 26.08
CA PRO A 132 -6.15 -22.55 26.84
C PRO A 132 -5.00 -23.30 26.14
N GLY A 133 -3.94 -23.59 26.90
CA GLY A 133 -2.78 -24.34 26.41
C GLY A 133 -1.82 -23.57 25.49
N ARG A 134 -2.07 -22.28 25.21
CA ARG A 134 -1.15 -21.41 24.47
C ARG A 134 -0.19 -20.71 25.44
N ARG A 135 1.11 -20.69 25.10
CA ARG A 135 2.12 -19.98 25.90
C ARG A 135 2.23 -18.49 25.58
N CYS A 136 2.01 -18.13 24.32
CA CYS A 136 2.14 -16.75 23.88
C CYS A 136 1.23 -16.43 22.67
N LEU A 137 1.04 -15.14 22.40
CA LEU A 137 0.60 -14.63 21.11
C LEU A 137 1.85 -14.16 20.31
N PRO A 138 2.08 -14.66 19.09
CA PRO A 138 3.18 -14.19 18.26
C PRO A 138 3.09 -12.69 17.95
N PHE A 139 4.23 -12.00 17.96
CA PHE A 139 4.28 -10.57 17.67
C PHE A 139 5.60 -10.18 17.01
N ALA A 140 5.52 -9.65 15.79
CA ALA A 140 6.65 -9.04 15.11
C ALA A 140 6.75 -7.55 15.43
N ARG A 141 7.97 -7.12 15.76
CA ARG A 141 8.28 -5.71 16.02
C ARG A 141 8.12 -4.87 14.76
N SER A 142 7.75 -3.60 14.95
CA SER A 142 7.65 -2.64 13.87
C SER A 142 9.03 -2.33 13.29
N ARG A 143 9.11 -2.11 11.97
CA ARG A 143 10.38 -1.78 11.31
C ARG A 143 10.93 -0.48 11.86
N SER A 144 12.25 -0.42 11.99
CA SER A 144 12.96 0.79 12.39
C SER A 144 13.47 1.55 11.18
N CYS A 145 13.45 2.88 11.26
CA CYS A 145 14.12 3.75 10.29
C CYS A 145 15.30 4.50 10.92
N PRO A 146 16.25 5.00 10.10
CA PRO A 146 17.24 5.96 10.58
C PRO A 146 16.58 7.21 11.15
N ASN A 147 17.23 7.88 12.09
CA ASN A 147 16.76 9.18 12.58
C ASN A 147 16.89 10.24 11.47
N GLU A 148 16.27 11.40 11.68
CA GLU A 148 16.43 12.55 10.79
C GLU A 148 17.91 12.77 10.41
N TRP A 149 18.14 13.06 9.12
CA TRP A 149 19.48 13.20 8.52
C TRP A 149 20.32 11.91 8.56
N CYS A 150 19.65 10.75 8.56
CA CYS A 150 20.22 9.40 8.67
C CYS A 150 21.21 9.25 9.85
N ARG A 151 20.92 9.92 10.97
CA ARG A 151 21.75 9.80 12.18
C ARG A 151 21.45 8.51 12.92
N LEU A 152 22.47 7.95 13.56
CA LEU A 152 22.29 6.90 14.56
C LEU A 152 21.71 7.51 15.84
N GLY A 153 20.89 6.74 16.56
CA GLY A 153 20.34 7.11 17.85
C GLY A 153 19.29 6.11 18.32
N LYS A 154 18.45 6.54 19.27
CA LYS A 154 17.35 5.71 19.78
C LYS A 154 16.41 5.26 18.65
N ARG A 155 15.94 4.02 18.71
CA ARG A 155 15.06 3.40 17.71
C ARG A 155 13.85 4.29 17.39
N GLN A 156 13.61 4.51 16.10
CA GLN A 156 12.43 5.18 15.56
C GLN A 156 11.70 4.24 14.61
N GLN A 157 10.37 4.32 14.61
CA GLN A 157 9.52 3.66 13.63
C GLN A 157 9.12 4.69 12.57
N LEU A 158 8.86 4.21 11.35
CA LEU A 158 8.43 5.05 10.24
C LEU A 158 6.93 4.94 9.98
N ASN A 159 6.39 5.98 9.35
CA ASN A 159 5.08 5.97 8.71
C ASN A 159 5.26 5.65 7.23
N GLN A 160 4.60 4.62 6.70
CA GLN A 160 4.62 4.33 5.25
C GLN A 160 3.76 5.33 4.46
N LEU A 161 2.76 5.95 5.08
CA LEU A 161 1.87 6.90 4.42
C LEU A 161 2.32 8.34 4.56
N THR A 162 1.74 9.22 3.75
CA THR A 162 1.82 10.66 4.02
C THR A 162 1.12 10.98 5.35
N ALA A 163 1.51 12.06 6.01
CA ALA A 163 0.86 12.49 7.25
C ALA A 163 -0.44 13.27 7.01
N PHE A 164 -0.65 13.77 5.79
CA PHE A 164 -1.68 14.76 5.50
C PHE A 164 -3.03 14.08 5.31
N VAL A 165 -4.12 14.75 5.68
CA VAL A 165 -5.45 14.34 5.25
C VAL A 165 -5.58 14.72 3.77
N ASP A 166 -5.17 13.83 2.89
CA ASP A 166 -5.04 14.07 1.44
C ASP A 166 -5.60 12.94 0.56
N ALA A 167 -6.33 12.01 1.17
CA ALA A 167 -6.97 10.87 0.52
C ALA A 167 -5.98 9.88 -0.10
N SER A 168 -4.75 9.79 0.41
CA SER A 168 -3.78 8.76 0.05
C SER A 168 -4.32 7.34 0.24
N ASN A 169 -5.25 7.10 1.16
CA ASN A 169 -5.98 5.83 1.26
C ASN A 169 -6.85 5.50 0.02
N VAL A 170 -7.18 6.49 -0.81
CA VAL A 170 -7.85 6.34 -2.11
C VAL A 170 -6.84 6.34 -3.26
N TYR A 171 -5.79 7.16 -3.17
CA TYR A 171 -4.89 7.47 -4.29
C TYR A 171 -3.48 6.88 -4.22
N GLY A 172 -3.12 6.17 -3.15
CA GLY A 172 -1.75 5.72 -2.89
C GLY A 172 -0.86 6.81 -2.26
N SER A 173 0.27 6.38 -1.70
CA SER A 173 1.30 7.22 -1.09
C SER A 173 2.60 7.28 -1.92
N SER A 174 2.61 6.70 -3.12
CA SER A 174 3.70 6.76 -4.10
C SER A 174 3.17 7.04 -5.51
N ASP A 175 4.05 7.51 -6.39
CA ASP A 175 3.66 7.78 -7.78
C ASP A 175 3.32 6.44 -8.50
N GLU A 176 3.99 5.36 -8.11
CA GLU A 176 3.75 4.00 -8.59
C GLU A 176 2.35 3.48 -8.20
N GLU A 177 1.98 3.54 -6.91
CA GLU A 177 0.64 3.14 -6.43
C GLU A 177 -0.46 3.98 -7.07
N MET A 178 -0.26 5.30 -7.14
CA MET A 178 -1.22 6.22 -7.73
C MET A 178 -1.48 5.89 -9.19
N GLU A 179 -0.43 5.65 -9.96
CA GLU A 179 -0.55 5.28 -11.37
C GLU A 179 -1.16 3.88 -11.54
N ALA A 180 -0.87 2.95 -10.62
CA ALA A 180 -1.50 1.62 -10.64
C ALA A 180 -3.01 1.67 -10.43
N LEU A 181 -3.54 2.68 -9.74
CA LEU A 181 -4.97 2.85 -9.46
C LEU A 181 -5.73 3.65 -10.52
N ARG A 182 -5.04 4.32 -11.45
CA ARG A 182 -5.66 5.16 -12.48
C ARG A 182 -6.17 4.35 -13.65
N GLU A 183 -7.36 4.70 -14.13
CA GLU A 183 -7.88 4.18 -15.38
C GLU A 183 -7.09 4.79 -16.54
N HIS A 184 -6.74 3.98 -17.52
CA HIS A 184 -6.09 4.45 -18.74
C HIS A 184 -6.82 3.87 -19.93
N SER A 185 -7.25 4.71 -20.87
CA SER A 185 -7.67 4.28 -22.19
C SER A 185 -6.55 3.46 -22.82
N ASP A 186 -6.92 2.38 -23.52
CA ASP A 186 -6.04 1.38 -24.14
C ASP A 186 -4.59 1.85 -24.25
N ALA A 187 -3.73 1.25 -23.42
CA ALA A 187 -2.33 1.62 -23.33
C ALA A 187 -1.66 1.61 -24.72
N VAL A 188 -1.43 2.79 -25.29
CA VAL A 188 -0.63 2.92 -26.51
C VAL A 188 0.82 2.67 -26.10
N HIS A 189 1.33 1.49 -26.41
CA HIS A 189 2.71 1.20 -26.15
C HIS A 189 3.56 1.89 -27.22
N SER A 190 4.61 2.61 -26.82
CA SER A 190 5.54 3.27 -27.73
C SER A 190 6.99 2.94 -27.38
N TRP A 191 7.92 3.40 -28.21
CA TRP A 191 9.35 3.18 -28.01
C TRP A 191 10.03 4.48 -27.58
N GLN A 192 10.58 4.49 -26.37
CA GLN A 192 11.46 5.55 -25.91
C GLN A 192 12.88 5.29 -26.40
N GLN A 193 13.44 6.19 -27.20
CA GLN A 193 14.87 6.14 -27.53
C GLN A 193 15.71 6.52 -26.30
N ILE A 194 16.73 5.72 -26.01
CA ILE A 194 17.63 5.91 -24.88
C ILE A 194 18.88 6.65 -25.36
N ALA A 195 19.13 7.82 -24.78
CA ALA A 195 20.29 8.63 -25.11
C ALA A 195 21.61 7.88 -24.81
N GLY A 196 22.55 7.91 -25.75
CA GLY A 196 23.86 7.27 -25.60
C GLY A 196 24.52 6.87 -26.91
N GLN A 197 25.54 6.03 -26.76
CA GLN A 197 26.30 5.47 -27.88
C GLN A 197 25.49 4.42 -28.66
N LEU A 198 25.87 4.20 -29.92
CA LEU A 198 25.26 3.20 -30.78
C LEU A 198 25.71 1.80 -30.36
N MET A 199 24.74 0.94 -30.09
CA MET A 199 24.94 -0.43 -29.64
C MET A 199 24.62 -1.41 -30.78
N LYS A 200 25.19 -2.61 -30.73
CA LYS A 200 24.81 -3.70 -31.64
C LYS A 200 23.81 -4.68 -31.01
N PHE A 201 23.85 -4.82 -29.68
CA PHE A 201 23.04 -5.78 -28.94
C PHE A 201 22.77 -5.26 -27.53
N VAL A 202 21.54 -5.45 -27.03
CA VAL A 202 21.14 -5.12 -25.66
C VAL A 202 20.48 -6.32 -24.98
N SER A 203 20.69 -6.43 -23.67
CA SER A 203 20.02 -7.40 -22.81
C SER A 203 19.53 -6.74 -21.52
N VAL A 204 18.37 -7.17 -21.05
CA VAL A 204 17.70 -6.69 -19.85
C VAL A 204 17.40 -7.87 -18.92
N GLY A 205 17.54 -7.63 -17.61
CA GLY A 205 17.29 -8.58 -16.53
C GLY A 205 17.53 -7.91 -15.17
N ARG A 206 17.35 -8.63 -14.06
CA ARG A 206 17.48 -8.06 -12.70
C ARG A 206 18.87 -7.50 -12.39
N SER A 207 19.92 -7.93 -13.10
CA SER A 207 21.27 -7.34 -13.02
C SER A 207 21.41 -6.00 -13.76
N GLY A 208 20.30 -5.46 -14.27
CA GLY A 208 20.20 -4.23 -15.05
C GLY A 208 20.33 -4.44 -16.56
N VAL A 209 20.43 -3.33 -17.27
CA VAL A 209 20.53 -3.29 -18.73
C VAL A 209 22.00 -3.25 -19.13
N TRP A 210 22.38 -4.23 -19.94
CA TRP A 210 23.74 -4.41 -20.46
C TRP A 210 23.74 -4.39 -21.98
N ALA A 211 24.78 -3.83 -22.57
CA ALA A 211 24.90 -3.71 -24.02
C ALA A 211 26.32 -3.97 -24.49
N VAL A 212 26.45 -4.31 -25.76
CA VAL A 212 27.72 -4.34 -26.49
C VAL A 212 27.61 -3.49 -27.73
N ASP A 213 28.69 -2.80 -28.10
CA ASP A 213 28.75 -1.96 -29.30
C ASP A 213 29.38 -2.68 -30.50
N ASN A 214 29.49 -1.98 -31.64
CA ASN A 214 30.05 -2.55 -32.88
C ASN A 214 31.55 -2.91 -32.78
N TYR A 215 32.24 -2.52 -31.71
CA TYR A 215 33.65 -2.83 -31.43
C TYR A 215 33.80 -3.86 -30.30
N ASP A 216 32.74 -4.61 -29.99
CA ASP A 216 32.67 -5.61 -28.92
C ASP A 216 32.85 -5.03 -27.50
N ARG A 217 32.83 -3.70 -27.33
CA ARG A 217 33.01 -3.08 -26.01
C ARG A 217 31.73 -3.21 -25.18
N ILE A 218 31.90 -3.49 -23.89
CA ILE A 218 30.80 -3.80 -22.97
C ILE A 218 30.36 -2.54 -22.22
N TYR A 219 29.06 -2.36 -22.06
CA TYR A 219 28.48 -1.25 -21.30
C TYR A 219 27.37 -1.71 -20.35
N TYR A 220 27.29 -1.04 -19.20
CA TYR A 220 26.22 -1.15 -18.22
C TYR A 220 25.45 0.18 -18.14
N ARG A 221 24.12 0.13 -18.06
CA ARG A 221 23.28 1.32 -17.88
C ARG A 221 23.05 1.61 -16.40
N THR A 222 23.60 2.71 -15.91
CA THR A 222 23.48 3.11 -14.49
C THR A 222 22.03 3.37 -14.10
N GLY A 223 21.61 2.86 -12.93
CA GLY A 223 20.27 3.06 -12.40
C GLY A 223 19.21 2.06 -12.89
N THR A 224 19.65 0.93 -13.49
CA THR A 224 18.75 -0.12 -14.00
C THR A 224 18.81 -1.44 -13.23
N TYR A 225 19.73 -1.58 -12.27
CA TYR A 225 19.82 -2.79 -11.43
C TYR A 225 18.54 -2.95 -10.60
N GLN A 226 17.89 -4.10 -10.71
CA GLN A 226 16.56 -4.39 -10.13
C GLN A 226 15.48 -3.33 -10.44
N ASN A 227 15.68 -2.55 -11.49
CA ASN A 227 14.75 -1.54 -11.97
C ASN A 227 14.84 -1.49 -13.51
N GLU A 228 14.41 -2.58 -14.14
CA GLU A 228 14.52 -2.77 -15.59
C GLU A 228 13.68 -1.75 -16.39
N ALA A 229 12.64 -1.20 -15.75
CA ALA A 229 11.75 -0.18 -16.31
C ALA A 229 12.37 1.22 -16.32
N SER A 230 13.36 1.51 -15.47
CA SER A 230 14.05 2.81 -15.46
C SER A 230 14.84 3.08 -16.75
N PRO A 231 14.89 4.32 -17.26
CA PRO A 231 15.72 4.65 -18.43
C PRO A 231 17.21 4.66 -18.06
N GLY A 232 17.51 4.68 -16.76
CA GLY A 232 18.85 4.90 -16.23
C GLY A 232 19.42 6.26 -16.60
N THR A 233 20.55 6.61 -16.01
CA THR A 233 21.14 7.94 -16.13
C THR A 233 22.26 8.01 -17.19
N GLY A 234 22.88 6.88 -17.55
CA GLY A 234 23.98 6.87 -18.50
C GLY A 234 24.63 5.51 -18.71
N TRP A 235 25.39 5.37 -19.80
CA TRP A 235 26.18 4.17 -20.11
C TRP A 235 27.58 4.28 -19.51
N VAL A 236 28.01 3.23 -18.83
CA VAL A 236 29.36 3.11 -18.26
C VAL A 236 30.07 1.93 -18.91
N ARG A 237 31.28 2.18 -19.43
CA ARG A 237 32.11 1.13 -20.03
C ARG A 237 32.56 0.14 -18.96
N ILE A 238 32.53 -1.14 -19.29
CA ILE A 238 33.00 -2.25 -18.47
C ILE A 238 34.16 -2.92 -19.18
N ASP A 239 35.17 -3.33 -18.41
CA ASP A 239 36.35 -4.00 -18.95
C ASP A 239 36.01 -5.34 -19.60
N GLY A 240 36.75 -5.66 -20.68
CA GLY A 240 36.54 -6.85 -21.51
C GLY A 240 35.85 -6.55 -22.84
N GLU A 241 35.73 -7.60 -23.66
CA GLU A 241 35.11 -7.56 -24.98
C GLU A 241 34.15 -8.74 -25.14
N LEU A 242 32.93 -8.48 -25.61
CA LEU A 242 31.89 -9.48 -25.87
C LEU A 242 31.16 -9.22 -27.18
N GLU A 243 30.92 -10.29 -27.94
CA GLU A 243 30.11 -10.24 -29.16
C GLU A 243 28.61 -10.23 -28.85
N GLN A 244 28.20 -10.91 -27.77
CA GLN A 244 26.83 -10.97 -27.27
C GLN A 244 26.82 -11.09 -25.74
N ILE A 245 25.77 -10.53 -25.12
CA ILE A 245 25.62 -10.42 -23.67
C ILE A 245 24.18 -10.75 -23.23
N SER A 246 24.02 -11.29 -22.03
CA SER A 246 22.75 -11.72 -21.45
C SER A 246 22.73 -11.44 -19.94
N SER A 247 21.75 -10.66 -19.48
CA SER A 247 21.59 -10.21 -18.09
C SER A 247 20.66 -11.15 -17.31
N GLY A 248 21.16 -11.71 -16.20
CA GLY A 248 20.40 -12.58 -15.29
C GLY A 248 20.07 -11.90 -13.97
N ASN A 249 19.91 -12.67 -12.89
CA ASN A 249 19.75 -12.17 -11.52
C ASN A 249 21.09 -12.23 -10.76
N ASN A 250 21.66 -11.06 -10.48
CA ASN A 250 22.98 -10.85 -9.89
C ASN A 250 24.16 -11.48 -10.67
N ILE A 251 23.94 -11.82 -11.94
CA ILE A 251 24.92 -12.42 -12.84
C ILE A 251 24.72 -11.91 -14.27
N VAL A 252 25.78 -11.93 -15.06
CA VAL A 252 25.75 -11.64 -16.50
C VAL A 252 26.56 -12.69 -17.23
N TRP A 253 26.05 -13.16 -18.36
CA TRP A 253 26.72 -14.10 -19.25
C TRP A 253 27.01 -13.43 -20.59
N GLY A 254 28.05 -13.87 -21.27
CA GLY A 254 28.34 -13.40 -22.63
C GLY A 254 29.28 -14.33 -23.38
N VAL A 255 29.40 -14.08 -24.67
CA VAL A 255 30.30 -14.84 -25.55
C VAL A 255 31.15 -13.91 -26.43
N ASN A 256 32.37 -14.35 -26.75
CA ASN A 256 33.28 -13.66 -27.68
C ASN A 256 34.16 -14.69 -28.40
N ARG A 257 34.19 -14.71 -29.74
CA ARG A 257 34.95 -15.69 -30.53
C ARG A 257 34.72 -17.14 -30.07
N ASN A 258 33.46 -17.48 -29.80
CA ASN A 258 32.98 -18.73 -29.20
C ASN A 258 33.37 -19.01 -27.73
N ASN A 259 34.19 -18.18 -27.08
CA ASN A 259 34.49 -18.32 -25.65
C ASN A 259 33.34 -17.81 -24.81
N ILE A 260 33.06 -18.49 -23.70
CA ILE A 260 31.94 -18.19 -22.80
C ILE A 260 32.46 -17.51 -21.55
N TRP A 261 31.78 -16.47 -21.09
CA TRP A 261 32.17 -15.68 -19.93
C TRP A 261 30.99 -15.46 -19.00
N ILE A 262 31.25 -15.51 -17.69
CA ILE A 262 30.31 -15.12 -16.63
C ILE A 262 30.90 -13.98 -15.81
N ARG A 263 30.06 -13.03 -15.40
CA ARG A 263 30.37 -11.97 -14.45
C ARG A 263 29.51 -12.12 -13.21
N THR A 264 30.15 -12.05 -12.04
CA THR A 264 29.52 -12.26 -10.72
C THR A 264 29.85 -11.11 -9.75
N GLY A 265 29.29 -11.17 -8.54
CA GLY A 265 29.46 -10.15 -7.50
C GLY A 265 28.60 -8.91 -7.73
N ILE A 266 27.58 -9.01 -8.59
CA ILE A 266 26.61 -7.94 -8.85
C ILE A 266 25.66 -7.87 -7.64
N SER A 267 25.48 -6.68 -7.09
CA SER A 267 24.61 -6.40 -5.93
C SER A 267 24.16 -4.93 -5.96
N SER A 268 23.23 -4.53 -5.09
CA SER A 268 22.84 -3.13 -4.92
C SER A 268 24.02 -2.21 -4.62
N ARG A 269 25.00 -2.69 -3.83
CA ARG A 269 26.24 -1.97 -3.51
C ARG A 269 27.24 -1.94 -4.67
N TYR A 270 27.27 -3.00 -5.48
CA TYR A 270 28.16 -3.12 -6.64
C TYR A 270 27.37 -3.53 -7.90
N PRO A 271 26.58 -2.62 -8.50
CA PRO A 271 25.67 -2.97 -9.62
C PRO A 271 26.38 -3.45 -10.89
N LYS A 272 27.69 -3.22 -10.98
CA LYS A 272 28.55 -3.62 -12.11
C LYS A 272 29.28 -4.94 -11.86
N GLY A 273 29.17 -5.52 -10.68
CA GLY A 273 29.90 -6.74 -10.31
C GLY A 273 31.42 -6.56 -10.21
N THR A 274 32.12 -7.66 -9.98
CA THR A 274 33.54 -7.66 -9.57
C THR A 274 34.52 -8.07 -10.68
N GLY A 275 34.14 -8.97 -11.60
CA GLY A 275 35.05 -9.43 -12.65
C GLY A 275 34.46 -10.48 -13.58
N TRP A 276 35.15 -10.75 -14.70
CA TRP A 276 34.81 -11.81 -15.65
C TRP A 276 35.56 -13.10 -15.34
N ARG A 277 34.89 -14.24 -15.51
CA ARG A 277 35.47 -15.58 -15.46
C ARG A 277 35.08 -16.36 -16.71
N GLN A 278 36.07 -16.99 -17.35
CA GLN A 278 35.80 -17.84 -18.51
C GLN A 278 35.14 -19.16 -18.07
N ILE A 279 34.16 -19.62 -18.83
CA ILE A 279 33.48 -20.89 -18.63
C ILE A 279 33.91 -21.86 -19.74
N PRO A 280 34.33 -23.09 -19.41
CA PRO A 280 34.67 -24.10 -20.40
C PRO A 280 33.51 -24.39 -21.36
N GLY A 281 33.84 -24.66 -22.61
CA GLY A 281 32.89 -24.88 -23.70
C GLY A 281 33.01 -23.84 -24.80
N GLN A 282 32.25 -24.04 -25.88
CA GLN A 282 32.26 -23.15 -27.04
C GLN A 282 30.82 -22.83 -27.48
N LEU A 283 30.38 -21.58 -27.28
CA LEU A 283 29.06 -21.12 -27.70
C LEU A 283 29.17 -19.82 -28.51
N LYS A 284 28.38 -19.73 -29.57
CA LYS A 284 28.23 -18.54 -30.41
C LYS A 284 27.17 -17.58 -29.86
N GLN A 285 26.21 -18.07 -29.08
CA GLN A 285 25.19 -17.25 -28.41
C GLN A 285 24.79 -17.91 -27.07
N VAL A 286 24.54 -17.08 -26.06
CA VAL A 286 24.09 -17.50 -24.72
C VAL A 286 22.89 -16.68 -24.25
N HIS A 287 22.01 -17.29 -23.46
CA HIS A 287 20.89 -16.65 -22.79
C HIS A 287 20.80 -17.16 -21.35
N VAL A 288 20.67 -16.25 -20.40
CA VAL A 288 20.39 -16.53 -19.00
C VAL A 288 19.00 -16.01 -18.64
N SER A 289 18.23 -16.79 -17.87
CA SER A 289 16.94 -16.36 -17.33
C SER A 289 17.12 -15.35 -16.18
N PRO A 290 16.50 -14.15 -16.24
CA PRO A 290 16.46 -13.20 -15.14
C PRO A 290 15.74 -13.69 -13.88
N THR A 291 14.95 -14.76 -13.95
CA THR A 291 14.18 -15.31 -12.82
C THR A 291 14.88 -16.47 -12.14
N SER A 292 15.39 -17.44 -12.89
CA SER A 292 15.98 -18.68 -12.34
C SER A 292 17.48 -18.83 -12.54
N ASN A 293 18.13 -17.90 -13.25
CA ASN A 293 19.53 -17.99 -13.66
C ASN A 293 19.88 -19.23 -14.50
N GLN A 294 18.89 -19.95 -15.04
CA GLN A 294 19.15 -21.07 -15.97
C GLN A 294 19.74 -20.54 -17.27
N VAL A 295 20.72 -21.28 -17.82
CA VAL A 295 21.53 -20.83 -18.96
C VAL A 295 21.41 -21.81 -20.12
N TRP A 296 21.12 -21.26 -21.30
CA TRP A 296 21.03 -21.98 -22.56
C TRP A 296 21.84 -21.26 -23.62
N GLY A 297 22.26 -21.97 -24.67
CA GLY A 297 22.98 -21.36 -25.77
C GLY A 297 23.12 -22.26 -26.98
N VAL A 298 23.69 -21.70 -28.04
CA VAL A 298 23.99 -22.43 -29.28
C VAL A 298 25.45 -22.28 -29.66
N ASN A 299 26.07 -23.34 -30.19
CA ASN A 299 27.44 -23.29 -30.69
C ASN A 299 27.50 -22.89 -32.17
N SER A 300 28.72 -22.76 -32.70
CA SER A 300 28.97 -22.46 -34.13
C SER A 300 28.43 -23.55 -35.07
N GLY A 301 28.37 -24.81 -34.60
CA GLY A 301 27.75 -25.95 -35.27
C GLY A 301 26.23 -26.01 -35.18
N ARG A 302 25.56 -24.99 -34.60
CA ARG A 302 24.10 -24.90 -34.43
C ARG A 302 23.47 -25.94 -33.49
N SER A 303 24.27 -26.61 -32.68
CA SER A 303 23.78 -27.47 -31.60
C SER A 303 23.39 -26.64 -30.39
N VAL A 304 22.26 -26.99 -29.76
CA VAL A 304 21.74 -26.32 -28.55
C VAL A 304 22.34 -26.99 -27.31
N PHE A 305 22.72 -26.18 -26.33
CA PHE A 305 23.21 -26.64 -25.04
C PHE A 305 22.49 -25.95 -23.89
N ARG A 306 22.31 -26.70 -22.80
CA ARG A 306 21.87 -26.20 -21.50
C ARG A 306 22.98 -26.37 -20.47
N ARG A 307 23.18 -25.39 -19.59
CA ARG A 307 24.10 -25.50 -18.46
C ARG A 307 23.44 -26.27 -17.31
N THR A 308 24.14 -27.24 -16.75
CA THR A 308 23.68 -28.05 -15.60
C THR A 308 24.42 -27.65 -14.32
N GLY A 309 23.90 -28.07 -13.16
CA GLY A 309 24.55 -27.87 -11.86
C GLY A 309 24.53 -26.43 -11.33
N ILE A 310 23.69 -25.56 -11.90
CA ILE A 310 23.50 -24.18 -11.42
C ILE A 310 22.75 -24.22 -10.09
N THR A 311 23.35 -23.64 -9.05
CA THR A 311 22.74 -23.45 -7.72
C THR A 311 23.04 -22.04 -7.20
N ALA A 312 22.43 -21.63 -6.10
CA ALA A 312 22.72 -20.35 -5.47
C ALA A 312 24.21 -20.22 -5.05
N SER A 313 24.82 -21.32 -4.60
CA SER A 313 26.25 -21.37 -4.24
C SER A 313 27.18 -21.58 -5.43
N ASN A 314 26.69 -22.14 -6.53
CA ASN A 314 27.43 -22.30 -7.78
C ASN A 314 26.68 -21.68 -8.98
N PRO A 315 26.68 -20.35 -9.12
CA PRO A 315 25.95 -19.66 -10.18
C PRO A 315 26.51 -19.92 -11.59
N ALA A 316 27.71 -20.51 -11.72
CA ALA A 316 28.27 -20.87 -13.02
C ALA A 316 27.90 -22.27 -13.50
N GLY A 317 27.30 -23.10 -12.65
CA GLY A 317 27.04 -24.51 -12.95
C GLY A 317 28.30 -25.34 -13.17
N THR A 318 28.12 -26.60 -13.53
CA THR A 318 29.20 -27.59 -13.67
C THR A 318 29.48 -27.93 -15.13
N ASP A 319 28.46 -28.34 -15.88
CA ASP A 319 28.63 -28.96 -17.20
C ASP A 319 27.66 -28.42 -18.25
N TRP A 320 27.92 -28.76 -19.51
CA TRP A 320 27.01 -28.51 -20.63
C TRP A 320 26.34 -29.81 -21.05
N GLN A 321 25.01 -29.79 -21.06
CA GLN A 321 24.18 -30.85 -21.64
C GLN A 321 23.80 -30.45 -23.06
N GLN A 322 24.17 -31.26 -24.06
CA GLN A 322 23.68 -31.08 -25.42
C GLN A 322 22.20 -31.46 -25.51
N ILE A 323 21.42 -30.62 -26.16
CA ILE A 323 19.98 -30.81 -26.35
C ILE A 323 19.74 -31.28 -27.78
N ASN A 324 19.31 -32.52 -27.92
CA ASN A 324 19.05 -33.14 -29.21
C ASN A 324 17.84 -32.47 -29.91
N GLY A 325 17.90 -32.43 -31.25
CA GLY A 325 16.79 -31.97 -32.08
C GLY A 325 17.24 -31.03 -33.20
N VAL A 326 16.52 -29.93 -33.36
CA VAL A 326 16.65 -29.01 -34.50
C VAL A 326 17.91 -28.15 -34.36
N ALA A 327 18.65 -27.99 -35.46
CA ALA A 327 19.81 -27.11 -35.52
C ALA A 327 19.37 -25.63 -35.42
N MET A 328 19.73 -24.95 -34.34
CA MET A 328 19.30 -23.57 -34.04
C MET A 328 20.42 -22.56 -34.25
N LYS A 329 20.06 -21.32 -34.62
CA LYS A 329 21.00 -20.18 -34.65
C LYS A 329 20.86 -19.27 -33.43
N PHE A 330 19.78 -19.38 -32.67
CA PHE A 330 19.51 -18.57 -31.48
C PHE A 330 18.54 -19.32 -30.57
N VAL A 331 18.76 -19.26 -29.25
CA VAL A 331 17.87 -19.82 -28.22
C VAL A 331 17.68 -18.81 -27.08
N SER A 332 16.50 -18.80 -26.48
CA SER A 332 16.16 -18.00 -25.31
C SER A 332 15.39 -18.84 -24.29
N VAL A 333 15.60 -18.52 -23.01
CA VAL A 333 15.00 -19.20 -21.85
C VAL A 333 14.36 -18.14 -20.94
N GLY A 334 13.12 -18.37 -20.55
CA GLY A 334 12.30 -17.50 -19.69
C GLY A 334 11.16 -18.31 -19.06
N ARG A 335 10.31 -17.69 -18.24
CA ARG A 335 9.16 -18.37 -17.61
C ARG A 335 8.16 -18.93 -18.64
N ALA A 336 8.05 -18.30 -19.81
CA ALA A 336 7.35 -18.81 -21.00
C ALA A 336 8.01 -20.06 -21.64
N GLY A 337 9.08 -20.59 -21.05
CA GLY A 337 9.82 -21.77 -21.51
C GLY A 337 10.98 -21.44 -22.43
N VAL A 338 11.49 -22.47 -23.10
CA VAL A 338 12.66 -22.37 -23.99
C VAL A 338 12.20 -22.31 -25.45
N TRP A 339 12.66 -21.26 -26.14
CA TRP A 339 12.29 -20.94 -27.51
C TRP A 339 13.52 -20.80 -28.38
N GLY A 340 13.42 -21.15 -29.65
CA GLY A 340 14.54 -21.10 -30.59
C GLY A 340 14.14 -20.74 -32.00
N VAL A 341 15.10 -20.24 -32.76
CA VAL A 341 14.97 -20.03 -34.21
C VAL A 341 16.11 -20.69 -34.95
N ASN A 342 15.81 -21.30 -36.10
CA ASN A 342 16.82 -21.95 -36.93
C ASN A 342 17.33 -21.03 -38.06
N SER A 343 18.23 -21.54 -38.90
CA SER A 343 18.78 -20.79 -40.03
C SER A 343 17.76 -20.39 -41.09
N TYR A 344 16.62 -21.07 -41.16
CA TYR A 344 15.52 -20.81 -42.08
C TYR A 344 14.47 -19.84 -41.49
N ASN A 345 14.75 -19.22 -40.33
CA ASN A 345 13.80 -18.38 -39.59
C ASN A 345 12.51 -19.15 -39.22
N GLN A 346 12.58 -20.46 -38.99
CA GLN A 346 11.49 -21.22 -38.40
C GLN A 346 11.59 -21.13 -36.87
N ASN A 347 10.44 -20.98 -36.22
CA ASN A 347 10.34 -20.69 -34.79
C ASN A 347 9.91 -21.97 -34.06
N PHE A 348 10.57 -22.29 -32.96
CA PHE A 348 10.33 -23.53 -32.21
C PHE A 348 10.16 -23.26 -30.72
N TYR A 349 9.27 -24.04 -30.10
CA TYR A 349 9.12 -24.14 -28.66
C TYR A 349 9.60 -25.52 -28.18
N ARG A 350 10.26 -25.57 -27.03
CA ARG A 350 10.72 -26.80 -26.37
C ARG A 350 9.67 -27.28 -25.36
N THR A 351 8.98 -28.36 -25.66
CA THR A 351 7.94 -28.92 -24.78
C THR A 351 8.49 -29.33 -23.42
N GLY A 352 7.70 -29.11 -22.36
CA GLY A 352 8.08 -29.45 -20.98
C GLY A 352 9.02 -28.44 -20.31
N THR A 353 9.13 -27.21 -20.82
CA THR A 353 9.97 -26.14 -20.25
C THR A 353 9.20 -24.93 -19.75
N PHE A 354 7.91 -24.79 -20.07
CA PHE A 354 7.03 -23.73 -19.55
C PHE A 354 6.98 -23.77 -18.01
N CYS A 355 7.22 -22.62 -17.36
CA CYS A 355 7.38 -22.47 -15.91
C CYS A 355 8.38 -23.44 -15.24
N ASN A 356 9.23 -24.11 -16.02
CA ASN A 356 10.22 -25.06 -15.55
C ASN A 356 11.51 -24.91 -16.37
N GLU A 357 12.16 -23.77 -16.19
CA GLU A 357 13.37 -23.37 -16.91
C GLU A 357 14.56 -24.31 -16.66
N ALA A 358 14.51 -25.10 -15.58
CA ALA A 358 15.50 -26.11 -15.23
C ALA A 358 15.25 -27.47 -15.90
N SER A 359 14.13 -27.66 -16.58
CA SER A 359 13.87 -28.87 -17.37
C SER A 359 14.65 -28.82 -18.69
N ALA A 360 15.17 -29.97 -19.14
CA ALA A 360 15.71 -30.11 -20.50
C ALA A 360 14.58 -30.16 -21.57
N GLY A 361 13.34 -30.35 -21.14
CA GLY A 361 12.18 -30.60 -22.00
C GLY A 361 12.32 -31.90 -22.81
N TYR A 362 11.35 -32.15 -23.68
CA TYR A 362 11.24 -33.44 -24.39
C TYR A 362 11.40 -33.34 -25.91
N SER A 363 10.68 -32.42 -26.56
CA SER A 363 10.68 -32.26 -28.02
C SER A 363 10.68 -30.79 -28.45
N TRP A 364 11.19 -30.52 -29.65
CA TRP A 364 11.02 -29.22 -30.30
C TRP A 364 9.81 -29.28 -31.21
N ILE A 365 8.87 -28.36 -31.04
CA ILE A 365 7.72 -28.22 -31.92
C ILE A 365 7.84 -26.91 -32.71
N GLN A 366 7.60 -26.97 -34.01
CA GLN A 366 7.56 -25.75 -34.83
C GLN A 366 6.25 -25.02 -34.56
N VAL A 367 6.35 -23.73 -34.26
CA VAL A 367 5.21 -22.90 -33.84
C VAL A 367 5.01 -21.67 -34.73
N GLY A 368 5.88 -21.48 -35.71
CA GLY A 368 5.75 -20.40 -36.69
C GLY A 368 6.99 -20.29 -37.58
N SER A 369 7.05 -19.22 -38.36
CA SER A 369 8.20 -18.86 -39.20
C SER A 369 8.30 -17.34 -39.35
N GLY A 370 9.41 -16.88 -39.94
CA GLY A 370 9.65 -15.48 -40.28
C GLY A 370 10.55 -14.74 -39.29
N LEU A 371 10.78 -15.24 -38.07
CA LEU A 371 11.58 -14.53 -37.06
C LEU A 371 13.07 -14.89 -37.15
N LYS A 372 13.94 -13.87 -37.15
CA LYS A 372 15.40 -14.05 -37.13
C LYS A 372 15.97 -14.14 -35.71
N GLN A 373 15.23 -13.67 -34.71
CA GLN A 373 15.59 -13.69 -33.28
C GLN A 373 14.31 -13.77 -32.43
N ILE A 374 14.42 -14.43 -31.28
CA ILE A 374 13.32 -14.67 -30.34
C ILE A 374 13.82 -14.55 -28.90
N THR A 375 12.96 -14.10 -27.99
CA THR A 375 13.27 -13.92 -26.57
C THR A 375 12.05 -14.27 -25.71
N SER A 376 12.26 -15.05 -24.66
CA SER A 376 11.22 -15.61 -23.79
C SER A 376 11.03 -14.75 -22.54
N GLY A 377 9.81 -14.32 -22.27
CA GLY A 377 9.41 -13.53 -21.09
C GLY A 377 8.64 -14.36 -20.07
N ASP A 378 7.66 -13.74 -19.41
CA ASP A 378 6.69 -14.40 -18.53
C ASP A 378 5.29 -14.30 -19.12
N GLY A 379 4.72 -15.44 -19.54
CA GLY A 379 3.45 -15.47 -20.28
C GLY A 379 3.48 -14.86 -21.70
N GLU A 380 4.62 -14.33 -22.15
CA GLU A 380 4.79 -13.75 -23.49
C GLU A 380 6.16 -14.07 -24.12
N VAL A 381 6.21 -14.04 -25.45
CA VAL A 381 7.43 -14.26 -26.23
C VAL A 381 7.54 -13.20 -27.31
N TRP A 382 8.71 -12.60 -27.42
CA TRP A 382 8.98 -11.53 -28.39
C TRP A 382 9.97 -11.99 -29.45
N GLY A 383 9.90 -11.40 -30.63
CA GLY A 383 10.91 -11.61 -31.65
C GLY A 383 10.86 -10.58 -32.76
N VAL A 384 11.83 -10.64 -33.64
CA VAL A 384 11.94 -9.73 -34.80
C VAL A 384 12.18 -10.52 -36.06
N ASN A 385 11.64 -10.06 -37.18
CA ASN A 385 11.83 -10.68 -38.48
C ASN A 385 13.03 -10.08 -39.24
N SER A 386 13.27 -10.56 -40.46
CA SER A 386 14.40 -10.09 -41.29
C SER A 386 14.27 -8.60 -41.69
N ASN A 387 13.05 -8.09 -41.75
CA ASN A 387 12.71 -6.69 -42.02
C ASN A 387 12.68 -5.82 -40.75
N ASN A 388 13.17 -6.33 -39.60
CA ASN A 388 13.16 -5.66 -38.29
C ASN A 388 11.77 -5.34 -37.71
N GLN A 389 10.71 -5.94 -38.27
CA GLN A 389 9.38 -5.85 -37.70
C GLN A 389 9.32 -6.68 -36.42
N ILE A 390 8.67 -6.14 -35.41
CA ILE A 390 8.62 -6.68 -34.05
C ILE A 390 7.34 -7.48 -33.90
N TYR A 391 7.43 -8.66 -33.31
CA TYR A 391 6.29 -9.51 -33.04
C TYR A 391 6.27 -9.95 -31.59
N VAL A 392 5.07 -10.07 -31.04
CA VAL A 392 4.82 -10.67 -29.74
C VAL A 392 3.85 -11.84 -29.88
N ARG A 393 3.99 -12.83 -29.02
CA ARG A 393 3.07 -13.95 -28.86
C ARG A 393 2.60 -13.99 -27.42
N ARG A 394 1.28 -14.07 -27.22
CA ARG A 394 0.61 -13.96 -25.92
C ARG A 394 -0.24 -15.21 -25.63
N ASP A 395 -0.93 -15.20 -24.49
CA ASP A 395 -1.83 -16.26 -24.03
C ASP A 395 -1.14 -17.62 -23.80
N LEU A 396 0.13 -17.61 -23.40
CA LEU A 396 0.85 -18.82 -23.04
C LEU A 396 0.42 -19.28 -21.64
N SER A 397 -0.06 -20.51 -21.52
CA SER A 397 -0.43 -21.13 -20.26
C SER A 397 0.16 -22.54 -20.13
N ALA A 398 -0.01 -23.19 -18.98
CA ALA A 398 0.42 -24.58 -18.80
C ALA A 398 -0.32 -25.54 -19.77
N GLU A 399 -1.59 -25.26 -20.06
CA GLU A 399 -2.44 -26.01 -20.98
C GLU A 399 -2.16 -25.67 -22.45
N ARG A 400 -1.76 -24.43 -22.73
CA ARG A 400 -1.43 -23.93 -24.07
C ARG A 400 -0.05 -23.26 -24.07
N PRO A 401 1.04 -24.02 -23.88
CA PRO A 401 2.37 -23.44 -23.70
C PRO A 401 2.93 -22.77 -24.97
N GLN A 402 2.35 -23.07 -26.13
CA GLN A 402 2.60 -22.35 -27.37
C GLN A 402 1.86 -21.00 -27.44
N GLY A 403 0.77 -20.77 -26.72
CA GLY A 403 0.00 -19.53 -26.80
C GLY A 403 -0.80 -19.33 -28.10
N SER A 404 -1.10 -18.07 -28.43
CA SER A 404 -1.92 -17.62 -29.57
C SER A 404 -1.09 -17.35 -30.85
N SER A 405 -1.51 -16.50 -31.79
CA SER A 405 -0.75 -16.17 -32.99
C SER A 405 0.35 -15.11 -32.74
N TRP A 406 1.26 -14.93 -33.69
CA TRP A 406 2.19 -13.79 -33.65
C TRP A 406 1.44 -12.50 -34.02
N GLU A 407 1.55 -11.50 -33.15
CA GLU A 407 0.98 -10.16 -33.32
C GLU A 407 2.09 -9.19 -33.70
N LEU A 408 1.85 -8.33 -34.69
CA LEU A 408 2.78 -7.28 -35.10
C LEU A 408 2.72 -6.12 -34.10
N ILE A 409 3.89 -5.65 -33.66
CA ILE A 409 4.06 -4.48 -32.80
C ILE A 409 4.73 -3.37 -33.61
N GLU A 410 4.18 -2.17 -33.52
CA GLU A 410 4.72 -0.98 -34.17
C GLU A 410 6.15 -0.70 -33.69
N GLY A 411 7.04 -0.32 -34.62
CA GLY A 411 8.46 -0.05 -34.38
C GLY A 411 9.37 -0.78 -35.37
N ASP A 412 10.65 -0.38 -35.38
CA ASP A 412 11.71 -0.94 -36.24
C ASP A 412 12.95 -1.26 -35.38
N LEU A 413 13.06 -2.53 -34.97
CA LEU A 413 14.18 -3.01 -34.15
C LEU A 413 14.82 -4.24 -34.78
N LYS A 414 16.15 -4.21 -34.94
CA LYS A 414 16.91 -5.36 -35.46
C LYS A 414 17.10 -6.47 -34.43
N GLN A 415 16.92 -6.15 -33.14
CA GLN A 415 17.02 -7.06 -32.00
C GLN A 415 16.14 -6.56 -30.85
N VAL A 416 15.45 -7.48 -30.18
CA VAL A 416 14.67 -7.23 -28.95
C VAL A 416 15.07 -8.18 -27.83
N TYR A 417 14.86 -7.77 -26.60
CA TYR A 417 15.10 -8.55 -25.40
C TYR A 417 14.00 -8.24 -24.38
N VAL A 418 13.39 -9.28 -23.82
CA VAL A 418 12.35 -9.16 -22.77
C VAL A 418 12.90 -9.75 -21.49
N SER A 419 12.62 -9.11 -20.36
CA SER A 419 12.95 -9.67 -19.05
C SER A 419 11.82 -10.57 -18.55
N SER A 420 12.08 -11.84 -18.25
CA SER A 420 11.06 -12.71 -17.63
C SER A 420 10.75 -12.37 -16.16
N SER A 421 11.44 -11.39 -15.56
CA SER A 421 11.14 -10.87 -14.21
C SER A 421 10.11 -9.75 -14.19
N SER A 422 9.95 -9.02 -15.29
CA SER A 422 9.13 -7.79 -15.33
C SER A 422 8.40 -7.57 -16.66
N ASN A 423 8.60 -8.44 -17.65
CA ASN A 423 8.16 -8.26 -19.04
C ASN A 423 8.60 -6.95 -19.70
N GLN A 424 9.59 -6.27 -19.11
CA GLN A 424 10.14 -5.07 -19.70
C GLN A 424 10.92 -5.40 -20.96
N VAL A 425 10.61 -4.70 -22.06
CA VAL A 425 11.22 -4.91 -23.38
C VAL A 425 12.20 -3.80 -23.71
N TRP A 426 13.39 -4.18 -24.15
CA TRP A 426 14.42 -3.31 -24.70
C TRP A 426 14.85 -3.84 -26.07
N GLY A 427 15.40 -2.97 -26.92
CA GLY A 427 15.93 -3.41 -28.19
C GLY A 427 16.83 -2.39 -28.86
N VAL A 428 17.37 -2.78 -30.01
CA VAL A 428 18.31 -1.97 -30.79
C VAL A 428 17.76 -1.80 -32.20
N SER A 429 17.80 -0.57 -32.72
CA SER A 429 17.40 -0.28 -34.11
C SER A 429 18.48 -0.69 -35.12
N SER A 430 18.15 -0.67 -36.40
CA SER A 430 19.11 -0.83 -37.51
C SER A 430 20.31 0.11 -37.36
N ALA A 431 20.05 1.38 -37.04
CA ALA A 431 21.05 2.42 -36.80
C ALA A 431 21.91 2.22 -35.53
N GLY A 432 21.51 1.32 -34.61
CA GLY A 432 22.22 1.06 -33.36
C GLY A 432 21.70 1.85 -32.15
N SER A 433 20.66 2.65 -32.31
CA SER A 433 20.01 3.34 -31.19
C SER A 433 19.29 2.34 -30.29
N VAL A 434 19.49 2.45 -28.98
CA VAL A 434 18.79 1.63 -27.99
C VAL A 434 17.42 2.22 -27.71
N HIS A 435 16.40 1.37 -27.67
CA HIS A 435 15.03 1.74 -27.34
C HIS A 435 14.51 0.89 -26.20
N ARG A 436 13.67 1.49 -25.36
CA ARG A 436 12.89 0.79 -24.36
C ARG A 436 11.41 0.92 -24.70
N ARG A 437 10.66 -0.18 -24.60
CA ARG A 437 9.21 -0.13 -24.69
C ARG A 437 8.66 0.59 -23.47
N ILE A 438 7.90 1.65 -23.70
CA ILE A 438 7.20 2.37 -22.66
C ILE A 438 5.70 2.19 -22.86
N LYS A 439 4.98 2.16 -21.76
CA LYS A 439 3.55 2.44 -21.78
C LYS A 439 3.45 3.95 -22.03
N GLN A 440 3.10 4.36 -23.25
CA GLN A 440 2.62 5.72 -23.44
C GLN A 440 1.19 5.69 -22.90
N ILE A 441 1.03 6.26 -21.71
CA ILE A 441 -0.30 6.59 -21.23
C ILE A 441 -0.80 7.68 -22.17
N VAL A 442 -1.53 7.28 -23.20
CA VAL A 442 -2.36 8.21 -23.94
C VAL A 442 -3.55 8.42 -23.04
N SER A 443 -3.47 9.50 -22.27
CA SER A 443 -4.50 10.09 -21.43
C SER A 443 -5.66 10.68 -22.26
N SER A 444 -6.03 10.01 -23.36
CA SER A 444 -7.17 10.44 -24.17
C SER A 444 -8.24 9.36 -24.13
N GLY A 445 -9.12 9.46 -23.14
CA GLY A 445 -10.33 8.66 -23.09
C GLY A 445 -10.66 8.08 -21.72
N ALA A 446 -9.71 8.05 -20.78
CA ALA A 446 -9.99 7.62 -19.41
C ALA A 446 -10.69 8.71 -18.58
N ARG A 447 -10.71 9.97 -19.05
CA ARG A 447 -11.42 11.10 -18.43
C ARG A 447 -11.03 11.33 -16.96
N GLY A 448 -9.78 11.04 -16.64
CA GLY A 448 -9.20 11.17 -15.29
C GLY A 448 -9.81 10.24 -14.25
N LEU A 449 -10.36 9.09 -14.64
CA LEU A 449 -10.99 8.12 -13.72
C LEU A 449 -9.98 7.27 -12.96
N LEU A 450 -10.42 6.74 -11.82
CA LEU A 450 -9.81 5.61 -11.14
C LEU A 450 -10.35 4.29 -11.71
N LYS A 451 -9.51 3.25 -11.71
CA LYS A 451 -9.91 1.89 -12.08
C LYS A 451 -11.05 1.42 -11.20
N SER A 452 -11.98 0.70 -11.79
CA SER A 452 -13.08 0.05 -11.08
C SER A 452 -13.46 -1.24 -11.78
N ARG A 453 -14.25 -2.08 -11.11
CA ARG A 453 -14.90 -3.22 -11.76
C ARG A 453 -16.40 -2.98 -11.87
N PRO A 454 -17.04 -3.43 -12.96
CA PRO A 454 -18.50 -3.44 -13.06
C PRO A 454 -19.13 -4.17 -11.87
N ASN A 455 -20.33 -3.77 -11.48
CA ASN A 455 -21.07 -4.50 -10.46
C ASN A 455 -21.53 -5.85 -11.04
N PRO A 456 -21.15 -7.00 -10.45
CA PRO A 456 -21.42 -8.31 -11.04
C PRO A 456 -22.90 -8.69 -11.03
N ALA A 457 -23.75 -8.01 -10.25
CA ALA A 457 -25.18 -8.30 -10.21
C ALA A 457 -26.01 -7.56 -11.25
N ASP A 458 -25.60 -6.34 -11.62
CA ASP A 458 -26.33 -5.51 -12.59
C ASP A 458 -25.38 -4.44 -13.14
N GLU A 459 -25.26 -4.36 -14.46
CA GLU A 459 -24.43 -3.37 -15.16
C GLU A 459 -24.88 -1.92 -14.91
N ASN A 460 -26.14 -1.71 -14.47
CA ASN A 460 -26.67 -0.39 -14.14
C ASN A 460 -26.39 0.03 -12.70
N LYS A 461 -25.92 -0.88 -11.84
CA LYS A 461 -25.50 -0.54 -10.48
C LYS A 461 -24.12 0.10 -10.46
N LYS A 462 -23.84 0.84 -9.39
CA LYS A 462 -22.57 1.55 -9.24
C LYS A 462 -21.40 0.57 -9.11
N GLU A 463 -20.29 1.00 -9.70
CA GLU A 463 -19.00 0.29 -9.77
C GLU A 463 -18.45 -0.11 -8.39
N LEU A 464 -17.58 -1.13 -8.37
CA LEU A 464 -16.88 -1.61 -7.18
C LEU A 464 -15.37 -1.34 -7.31
N LEU A 465 -14.65 -1.45 -6.20
CA LEU A 465 -13.18 -1.39 -6.20
C LEU A 465 -12.56 -2.42 -7.16
N PRO A 466 -11.45 -2.07 -7.82
CA PRO A 466 -10.75 -2.98 -8.73
C PRO A 466 -10.24 -4.23 -7.99
N ALA A 467 -10.05 -5.32 -8.73
CA ALA A 467 -9.48 -6.54 -8.20
C ALA A 467 -7.98 -6.36 -7.89
N ALA A 468 -7.54 -6.88 -6.75
CA ALA A 468 -6.13 -6.96 -6.38
C ALA A 468 -5.32 -7.73 -7.44
N MET A 469 -4.24 -7.10 -7.89
CA MET A 469 -3.28 -7.69 -8.82
C MET A 469 -1.99 -8.18 -8.13
N GLU A 470 -1.83 -7.89 -6.83
CA GLU A 470 -0.60 -8.12 -6.06
C GLU A 470 -0.87 -8.94 -4.79
N GLU A 471 0.15 -9.69 -4.34
CA GLU A 471 0.11 -10.56 -3.16
C GLU A 471 -0.06 -9.76 -1.84
N GLU A 472 0.25 -8.46 -1.82
CA GLU A 472 0.13 -7.63 -0.62
C GLU A 472 -1.32 -7.31 -0.19
N PHE A 473 -2.31 -7.55 -1.07
CA PHE A 473 -3.74 -7.32 -0.81
C PHE A 473 -4.49 -8.62 -0.46
N GLU A 474 -3.80 -9.61 0.12
CA GLU A 474 -4.31 -10.97 0.40
C GLU A 474 -5.62 -11.01 1.21
N CYS A 475 -6.50 -11.93 0.79
CA CYS A 475 -7.68 -12.41 1.51
C CYS A 475 -7.45 -13.88 1.80
N ASP A 476 -7.76 -14.36 3.01
CA ASP A 476 -7.67 -15.79 3.31
C ASP A 476 -8.55 -16.57 2.34
N GLY A 477 -7.99 -17.65 1.77
CA GLY A 477 -8.54 -18.42 0.66
C GLY A 477 -9.99 -18.86 0.85
N PHE A 478 -10.92 -17.98 0.49
CA PHE A 478 -12.32 -18.33 0.31
C PHE A 478 -12.46 -19.07 -1.02
N THR A 479 -13.23 -20.16 -1.01
CA THR A 479 -13.29 -21.22 -2.03
C THR A 479 -13.95 -20.80 -3.36
N GLY A 480 -13.81 -19.55 -3.81
CA GLY A 480 -14.48 -18.99 -4.98
C GLY A 480 -13.58 -18.13 -5.86
N SER A 481 -14.03 -17.88 -7.09
CA SER A 481 -13.40 -16.99 -8.09
C SER A 481 -13.39 -15.50 -7.70
N GLU A 482 -13.59 -15.17 -6.42
CA GLU A 482 -13.75 -13.80 -5.93
C GLU A 482 -12.40 -13.23 -5.49
N THR A 483 -12.00 -12.12 -6.13
CA THR A 483 -10.73 -11.44 -5.85
C THR A 483 -10.90 -10.29 -4.87
N CYS A 484 -9.90 -10.12 -3.99
CA CYS A 484 -9.77 -9.00 -3.06
C CYS A 484 -9.85 -7.65 -3.79
N SER A 485 -10.17 -6.59 -3.05
CA SER A 485 -10.16 -5.24 -3.58
C SER A 485 -8.79 -4.59 -3.47
N GLN A 486 -8.47 -3.71 -4.42
CA GLN A 486 -7.30 -2.85 -4.40
C GLN A 486 -7.72 -1.39 -4.21
N ALA A 487 -6.96 -0.64 -3.41
CA ALA A 487 -7.12 0.79 -3.16
C ALA A 487 -5.76 1.43 -2.86
N GLY A 488 -5.76 2.70 -2.45
CA GLY A 488 -4.54 3.42 -2.05
C GLY A 488 -3.92 2.97 -0.73
N ASP A 489 -4.64 2.18 0.07
CA ASP A 489 -4.12 1.56 1.30
C ASP A 489 -4.30 0.03 1.26
N VAL A 490 -3.25 -0.68 1.66
CA VAL A 490 -3.17 -2.16 1.62
C VAL A 490 -4.18 -2.85 2.54
N ARG A 491 -4.67 -2.16 3.58
CA ARG A 491 -5.62 -2.73 4.55
C ARG A 491 -7.07 -2.63 4.11
N VAL A 492 -7.36 -2.24 2.87
CA VAL A 492 -8.72 -2.07 2.32
C VAL A 492 -9.65 -3.28 2.54
N ASN A 493 -9.09 -4.49 2.62
CA ASN A 493 -9.84 -5.74 2.81
C ASN A 493 -9.96 -6.16 4.29
N GLU A 494 -9.44 -5.40 5.25
CA GLU A 494 -9.41 -5.80 6.67
C GLU A 494 -10.80 -6.17 7.19
N GLN A 495 -11.83 -5.39 6.82
CA GLN A 495 -13.22 -5.73 7.13
C GLN A 495 -14.22 -5.04 6.15
N PRO A 496 -15.44 -5.57 5.98
CA PRO A 496 -16.36 -5.15 4.92
C PRO A 496 -16.83 -3.69 4.94
N GLY A 497 -16.98 -3.08 6.12
CA GLY A 497 -17.31 -1.66 6.29
C GLY A 497 -16.20 -0.73 5.79
N LEU A 498 -14.92 -1.10 6.00
CA LEU A 498 -13.78 -0.35 5.48
C LEU A 498 -13.75 -0.41 3.95
N THR A 499 -13.87 -1.61 3.38
CA THR A 499 -13.95 -1.79 1.91
C THR A 499 -15.10 -1.00 1.31
N SER A 500 -16.23 -0.90 2.02
CA SER A 500 -17.39 -0.12 1.58
C SER A 500 -17.12 1.40 1.59
N MET A 501 -16.37 1.92 2.57
CA MET A 501 -15.92 3.32 2.58
C MET A 501 -14.96 3.62 1.42
N HIS A 502 -13.96 2.76 1.17
CA HIS A 502 -13.08 2.90 0.01
C HIS A 502 -13.89 2.88 -1.30
N THR A 503 -14.90 2.02 -1.40
CA THR A 503 -15.79 1.96 -2.57
C THR A 503 -16.56 3.26 -2.78
N VAL A 504 -17.08 3.88 -1.72
CA VAL A 504 -17.86 5.12 -1.85
C VAL A 504 -17.01 6.31 -2.28
N PHE A 505 -15.75 6.39 -1.82
CA PHE A 505 -14.83 7.46 -2.22
C PHE A 505 -14.23 7.24 -3.61
N LEU A 506 -14.04 6.00 -4.05
CA LEU A 506 -13.78 5.68 -5.46
C LEU A 506 -14.91 6.21 -6.36
N ARG A 507 -16.16 5.90 -6.00
CA ARG A 507 -17.35 6.35 -6.75
C ARG A 507 -17.45 7.88 -6.78
N GLU A 508 -17.17 8.55 -5.65
CA GLU A 508 -17.19 10.01 -5.59
C GLU A 508 -16.13 10.64 -6.50
N HIS A 509 -14.91 10.09 -6.53
CA HIS A 509 -13.89 10.49 -7.51
C HIS A 509 -14.43 10.35 -8.93
N ASN A 510 -14.86 9.15 -9.32
CA ASN A 510 -15.30 8.88 -10.69
C ASN A 510 -16.52 9.73 -11.08
N ARG A 511 -17.43 10.03 -10.14
CA ARG A 511 -18.57 10.94 -10.35
C ARG A 511 -18.12 12.38 -10.65
N ILE A 512 -17.19 12.91 -9.86
CA ILE A 512 -16.65 14.27 -10.05
C ILE A 512 -15.83 14.34 -11.35
N ALA A 513 -14.93 13.38 -11.60
CA ALA A 513 -14.09 13.33 -12.80
C ALA A 513 -14.92 13.31 -14.09
N ARG A 514 -15.97 12.46 -14.15
CA ARG A 514 -16.91 12.43 -15.28
C ARG A 514 -17.54 13.81 -15.53
N ARG A 515 -17.94 14.52 -14.46
CA ARG A 515 -18.57 15.83 -14.59
C ARG A 515 -17.58 16.93 -14.99
N LEU A 516 -16.37 16.92 -14.44
CA LEU A 516 -15.33 17.88 -14.80
C LEU A 516 -14.88 17.71 -16.25
N SER A 517 -14.69 16.47 -16.72
CA SER A 517 -14.37 16.17 -18.12
C SER A 517 -15.47 16.66 -19.09
N GLN A 518 -16.74 16.62 -18.68
CA GLN A 518 -17.85 17.19 -19.47
C GLN A 518 -17.87 18.72 -19.47
N LEU A 519 -17.61 19.35 -18.33
CA LEU A 519 -17.60 20.81 -18.19
C LEU A 519 -16.41 21.45 -18.88
N ASN A 520 -15.27 20.75 -18.89
CA ASN A 520 -13.99 21.19 -19.44
C ASN A 520 -13.48 20.18 -20.49
N PRO A 521 -14.08 20.11 -21.70
CA PRO A 521 -13.65 19.16 -22.74
C PRO A 521 -12.20 19.36 -23.24
N HIS A 522 -11.58 20.47 -22.87
CA HIS A 522 -10.20 20.82 -23.24
C HIS A 522 -9.17 20.32 -22.22
N TRP A 523 -9.58 19.85 -21.04
CA TRP A 523 -8.68 19.24 -20.06
C TRP A 523 -8.29 17.82 -20.49
N ASP A 524 -7.01 17.48 -20.32
CA ASP A 524 -6.53 16.11 -20.48
C ASP A 524 -6.85 15.25 -19.22
N ASP A 525 -6.65 13.92 -19.31
CA ASP A 525 -6.99 13.05 -18.18
C ASP A 525 -6.16 13.34 -16.92
N ASP A 526 -4.92 13.84 -17.06
CA ASP A 526 -4.06 14.24 -15.93
C ASP A 526 -4.68 15.43 -15.19
N ARG A 527 -5.08 16.49 -15.90
CA ARG A 527 -5.74 17.66 -15.32
C ARG A 527 -7.03 17.28 -14.63
N VAL A 528 -7.88 16.47 -15.28
CA VAL A 528 -9.15 16.00 -14.66
C VAL A 528 -8.86 15.19 -13.40
N PHE A 529 -7.90 14.25 -13.45
CA PHE A 529 -7.55 13.40 -12.32
C PHE A 529 -7.04 14.23 -11.13
N PHE A 530 -6.05 15.10 -11.35
CA PHE A 530 -5.44 15.88 -10.27
C PHE A 530 -6.37 16.93 -9.67
N GLU A 531 -7.23 17.58 -10.47
CA GLU A 531 -8.29 18.44 -9.95
C GLU A 531 -9.32 17.66 -9.15
N THR A 532 -9.74 16.48 -9.64
CA THR A 532 -10.67 15.62 -8.90
C THR A 532 -10.06 15.15 -7.57
N ARG A 533 -8.81 14.67 -7.58
CA ARG A 533 -8.06 14.28 -6.37
C ARG A 533 -7.99 15.43 -5.37
N LYS A 534 -7.72 16.65 -5.84
CA LYS A 534 -7.68 17.85 -5.01
C LYS A 534 -9.03 18.17 -4.37
N ILE A 535 -10.14 18.03 -5.11
CA ILE A 535 -11.51 18.19 -4.58
C ILE A 535 -11.80 17.11 -3.53
N VAL A 536 -11.54 15.84 -3.82
CA VAL A 536 -11.80 14.73 -2.89
C VAL A 536 -10.97 14.85 -1.60
N GLY A 537 -9.69 15.23 -1.71
CA GLY A 537 -8.86 15.55 -0.54
C GLY A 537 -9.45 16.69 0.29
N ALA A 538 -9.97 17.74 -0.36
CA ALA A 538 -10.66 18.83 0.33
C ALA A 538 -11.96 18.38 1.00
N LEU A 539 -12.72 17.47 0.39
CA LEU A 539 -13.91 16.87 0.99
C LEU A 539 -13.54 16.04 2.24
N MET A 540 -12.48 15.23 2.18
CA MET A 540 -11.99 14.50 3.35
C MET A 540 -11.54 15.44 4.47
N GLN A 541 -10.82 16.53 4.16
CA GLN A 541 -10.47 17.57 5.14
C GLN A 541 -11.71 18.23 5.74
N LYS A 542 -12.70 18.58 4.91
CA LYS A 542 -13.95 19.21 5.36
C LYS A 542 -14.75 18.28 6.29
N ILE A 543 -14.91 17.01 5.92
CA ILE A 543 -15.65 16.03 6.72
C ILE A 543 -14.92 15.77 8.04
N THR A 544 -13.60 15.57 7.99
CA THR A 544 -12.78 15.35 9.19
C THR A 544 -12.92 16.48 10.21
N TYR A 545 -12.72 17.74 9.80
CA TYR A 545 -12.70 18.87 10.74
C TYR A 545 -14.08 19.48 11.01
N GLY A 546 -15.02 19.31 10.08
CA GLY A 546 -16.36 19.90 10.15
C GLY A 546 -17.44 18.97 10.68
N GLU A 547 -17.28 17.66 10.55
CA GLU A 547 -18.30 16.66 10.91
C GLU A 547 -17.76 15.66 11.94
N ASP A 548 -16.61 15.02 11.72
CA ASP A 548 -16.11 13.94 12.58
C ASP A 548 -15.44 14.41 13.89
N LEU A 549 -14.38 15.23 13.80
CA LEU A 549 -13.61 15.70 14.97
C LEU A 549 -14.45 16.37 16.08
N PRO A 550 -15.50 17.17 15.77
CA PRO A 550 -16.39 17.69 16.81
C PRO A 550 -16.96 16.62 17.74
N HIS A 551 -17.33 15.45 17.20
CA HIS A 551 -17.83 14.32 17.98
C HIS A 551 -16.71 13.60 18.73
N VAL A 552 -15.52 13.51 18.14
CA VAL A 552 -14.39 12.79 18.75
C VAL A 552 -13.80 13.55 19.93
N VAL A 553 -13.31 14.78 19.72
CA VAL A 553 -12.55 15.53 20.74
C VAL A 553 -13.41 16.50 21.56
N GLY A 554 -14.63 16.77 21.10
CA GLY A 554 -15.58 17.65 21.78
C GLY A 554 -15.30 19.16 21.60
N PRO A 555 -16.27 20.00 21.97
CA PRO A 555 -16.27 21.44 21.67
C PRO A 555 -15.11 22.20 22.33
N TRP A 556 -14.69 21.81 23.52
CA TRP A 556 -13.57 22.46 24.21
C TRP A 556 -12.26 22.28 23.45
N ALA A 557 -11.94 21.07 23.01
CA ALA A 557 -10.72 20.80 22.27
C ALA A 557 -10.78 21.43 20.87
N MET A 558 -11.94 21.40 20.20
CA MET A 558 -12.16 22.11 18.94
C MET A 558 -11.81 23.60 19.04
N TYR A 559 -12.22 24.26 20.13
CA TYR A 559 -11.90 25.66 20.41
C TYR A 559 -10.42 25.84 20.77
N ALA A 560 -9.91 25.11 21.77
CA ALA A 560 -8.56 25.27 22.31
C ALA A 560 -7.47 25.05 21.26
N PHE A 561 -7.69 24.10 20.34
CA PHE A 561 -6.74 23.76 19.28
C PHE A 561 -7.06 24.44 17.94
N GLN A 562 -8.07 25.31 17.87
CA GLN A 562 -8.44 26.07 16.67
C GLN A 562 -8.73 25.14 15.47
N LEU A 563 -9.58 24.14 15.68
CA LEU A 563 -9.88 23.10 14.68
C LEU A 563 -11.12 23.43 13.83
N SER A 564 -11.95 24.37 14.27
CA SER A 564 -13.15 24.76 13.52
C SER A 564 -12.81 25.34 12.14
N LEU A 565 -13.59 24.94 11.13
CA LEU A 565 -13.50 25.49 9.78
C LEU A 565 -13.82 26.99 9.80
N THR A 566 -13.25 27.73 8.83
CA THR A 566 -13.56 29.15 8.67
C THR A 566 -14.98 29.36 8.15
N PRO A 567 -15.63 30.52 8.42
CA PRO A 567 -16.92 30.85 7.84
C PRO A 567 -16.92 30.81 6.30
N ASN A 568 -18.11 30.70 5.70
CA ASN A 568 -18.28 30.75 4.25
C ASN A 568 -17.76 32.09 3.68
N GLY A 569 -17.13 32.02 2.50
CA GLY A 569 -16.51 33.19 1.86
C GLY A 569 -15.19 33.66 2.48
N GLN A 570 -14.68 32.99 3.51
CA GLN A 570 -13.40 33.30 4.15
C GLN A 570 -12.35 32.23 3.85
N PHE A 571 -11.10 32.67 3.76
CA PHE A 571 -9.93 31.80 3.63
C PHE A 571 -9.22 31.66 4.97
N TYR A 572 -8.66 30.48 5.21
CA TYR A 572 -7.77 30.24 6.33
C TYR A 572 -6.43 30.96 6.10
N SER A 573 -5.89 31.52 7.19
CA SER A 573 -4.62 32.25 7.20
C SER A 573 -3.64 31.72 8.26
N GLY A 574 -3.93 30.55 8.84
CA GLY A 574 -3.12 29.96 9.90
C GLY A 574 -2.07 28.96 9.43
N TYR A 575 -1.84 28.82 8.11
CA TYR A 575 -0.70 28.04 7.60
C TYR A 575 0.61 28.63 8.13
N ASP A 576 1.42 27.79 8.76
CA ASP A 576 2.70 28.15 9.32
C ASP A 576 3.78 27.14 8.92
N ARG A 577 4.75 27.61 8.13
CA ARG A 577 5.88 26.81 7.63
C ARG A 577 6.80 26.28 8.74
N TYR A 578 6.68 26.76 9.97
CA TYR A 578 7.48 26.30 11.11
C TYR A 578 6.80 25.16 11.90
N ILE A 579 5.54 24.85 11.61
CA ILE A 579 4.82 23.72 12.21
C ILE A 579 5.20 22.43 11.49
N ASN A 580 5.52 21.39 12.25
CA ASN A 580 5.83 20.06 11.74
C ASN A 580 4.57 19.18 11.70
N PRO A 581 3.97 18.93 10.52
CA PRO A 581 2.75 18.13 10.37
C PRO A 581 2.96 16.63 10.57
N THR A 582 4.20 16.13 10.64
CA THR A 582 4.49 14.68 10.77
C THR A 582 3.65 14.03 11.87
N ILE A 583 3.11 12.84 11.63
CA ILE A 583 2.35 12.11 12.65
C ILE A 583 3.22 11.81 13.86
N SER A 584 2.67 12.04 15.05
CA SER A 584 3.36 11.71 16.29
C SER A 584 3.24 10.24 16.62
N ASN A 585 4.31 9.66 17.17
CA ASN A 585 4.35 8.23 17.47
C ASN A 585 3.23 7.82 18.45
N VAL A 586 2.94 8.65 19.47
CA VAL A 586 1.86 8.38 20.43
C VAL A 586 0.46 8.46 19.81
N PHE A 587 0.27 9.30 18.78
CA PHE A 587 -0.99 9.36 18.05
C PHE A 587 -1.26 8.04 17.31
N ALA A 588 -0.32 7.63 16.44
CA ALA A 588 -0.46 6.41 15.62
C ALA A 588 -0.48 5.11 16.44
N THR A 589 0.23 5.10 17.57
CA THR A 589 0.46 3.87 18.35
C THR A 589 -0.55 3.68 19.48
N ALA A 590 -1.20 4.75 19.94
CA ALA A 590 -2.11 4.68 21.09
C ALA A 590 -3.36 5.55 20.94
N ALA A 591 -3.21 6.88 20.82
CA ALA A 591 -4.33 7.79 20.99
C ALA A 591 -5.42 7.61 19.91
N TYR A 592 -5.04 7.47 18.65
CA TYR A 592 -5.99 7.31 17.55
C TYR A 592 -6.52 5.87 17.38
N ARG A 593 -6.04 4.94 18.22
CA ARG A 593 -6.57 3.57 18.31
C ARG A 593 -7.79 3.45 19.22
N PHE A 594 -8.28 4.57 19.75
CA PHE A 594 -9.49 4.62 20.57
C PHE A 594 -10.70 4.00 19.86
N GLY A 595 -10.76 4.10 18.52
CA GLY A 595 -11.82 3.51 17.70
C GLY A 595 -12.02 2.01 17.93
N HIS A 596 -11.00 1.28 18.38
CA HIS A 596 -11.12 -0.15 18.69
C HIS A 596 -12.10 -0.46 19.83
N SER A 597 -12.34 0.47 20.78
CA SER A 597 -13.38 0.29 21.80
C SER A 597 -14.79 0.53 21.25
N LEU A 598 -14.91 1.18 20.08
CA LEU A 598 -16.19 1.54 19.49
C LEU A 598 -16.78 0.44 18.59
N VAL A 599 -16.01 -0.60 18.29
CA VAL A 599 -16.38 -1.65 17.34
C VAL A 599 -17.44 -2.58 17.92
N ASP A 600 -18.54 -2.81 17.19
CA ASP A 600 -19.51 -3.87 17.48
C ASP A 600 -19.12 -5.19 16.79
N ASN A 601 -19.45 -6.33 17.38
CA ASN A 601 -19.26 -7.66 16.79
C ASN A 601 -20.11 -7.88 15.52
N HIS A 602 -21.13 -7.05 15.30
CA HIS A 602 -22.04 -7.17 14.16
C HIS A 602 -22.13 -5.86 13.36
N PHE A 603 -22.01 -5.99 12.04
CA PHE A 603 -22.35 -4.93 11.11
C PHE A 603 -23.73 -5.22 10.55
N LEU A 604 -24.69 -4.37 10.90
CA LEU A 604 -26.03 -4.40 10.34
C LEU A 604 -25.99 -3.98 8.88
N ARG A 605 -26.97 -4.47 8.12
CA ARG A 605 -27.17 -4.15 6.71
C ARG A 605 -28.60 -3.68 6.55
N TYR A 606 -28.80 -2.61 5.80
CA TYR A 606 -30.13 -2.06 5.55
C TYR A 606 -30.39 -1.95 4.06
N ASP A 607 -31.65 -2.10 3.66
CA ASP A 607 -32.12 -1.85 2.31
C ASP A 607 -32.34 -0.34 2.07
N PRO A 608 -32.68 0.10 0.83
CA PRO A 608 -32.89 1.51 0.50
C PRO A 608 -33.83 2.29 1.42
N ASP A 609 -34.81 1.61 2.02
CA ASP A 609 -35.84 2.23 2.86
C ASP A 609 -35.51 2.14 4.36
N PHE A 610 -34.31 1.68 4.71
CA PHE A 610 -33.87 1.46 6.09
C PHE A 610 -34.80 0.53 6.89
N ASN A 611 -35.35 -0.49 6.24
CA ASN A 611 -36.22 -1.45 6.90
C ASN A 611 -35.41 -2.41 7.80
N GLU A 612 -35.86 -2.55 9.06
CA GLU A 612 -35.26 -3.44 10.07
C GLU A 612 -35.57 -4.92 9.83
N ALA A 613 -36.57 -5.26 9.00
CA ALA A 613 -36.98 -6.65 8.73
C ALA A 613 -36.01 -7.40 7.78
N SER A 614 -35.04 -6.71 7.17
CA SER A 614 -34.23 -7.19 6.04
C SER A 614 -32.85 -7.73 6.45
N VAL A 615 -32.54 -7.85 7.74
CA VAL A 615 -31.13 -7.90 8.19
C VAL A 615 -30.61 -9.32 8.42
N CYS A 616 -29.63 -9.74 7.62
CA CYS A 616 -28.64 -10.75 8.01
C CYS A 616 -27.35 -10.02 8.44
N PRO A 617 -27.09 -9.85 9.76
CA PRO A 617 -25.91 -9.13 10.22
C PRO A 617 -24.61 -9.83 9.80
N ILE A 618 -23.59 -9.04 9.47
CA ILE A 618 -22.23 -9.56 9.23
C ILE A 618 -21.56 -9.73 10.59
N ARG A 619 -21.03 -10.91 10.87
CA ARG A 619 -20.28 -11.19 12.10
C ARG A 619 -18.81 -10.90 11.87
N LEU A 620 -18.27 -9.90 12.57
CA LEU A 620 -16.91 -9.41 12.37
C LEU A 620 -15.85 -10.53 12.43
N ALA A 621 -15.95 -11.42 13.43
CA ALA A 621 -15.01 -12.53 13.64
C ALA A 621 -14.89 -13.52 12.45
N PHE A 622 -15.85 -13.52 11.52
CA PHE A 622 -15.86 -14.38 10.32
C PHE A 622 -15.61 -13.59 9.03
N SER A 623 -15.46 -12.28 9.12
CA SER A 623 -15.48 -11.37 7.97
C SER A 623 -14.19 -10.58 7.80
N PHE A 624 -13.21 -10.76 8.69
CA PHE A 624 -11.87 -10.25 8.45
C PHE A 624 -11.30 -10.83 7.16
N PHE A 625 -10.76 -9.95 6.30
CA PHE A 625 -10.18 -10.34 5.00
C PHE A 625 -11.14 -11.14 4.10
N ASN A 626 -12.45 -11.07 4.32
CA ASN A 626 -13.44 -11.80 3.54
C ASN A 626 -14.18 -10.83 2.60
N PRO A 627 -13.98 -10.93 1.27
CA PRO A 627 -14.61 -10.01 0.32
C PRO A 627 -16.10 -10.32 0.08
N SER A 628 -16.58 -11.53 0.42
CA SER A 628 -17.91 -11.99 0.05
C SER A 628 -19.06 -11.11 0.57
N PRO A 629 -19.05 -10.53 1.79
CA PRO A 629 -20.12 -9.63 2.23
C PRO A 629 -20.27 -8.37 1.38
N VAL A 630 -19.16 -7.84 0.84
CA VAL A 630 -19.14 -6.66 -0.03
C VAL A 630 -19.57 -7.03 -1.44
N LEU A 631 -19.18 -8.21 -1.91
CA LEU A 631 -19.52 -8.72 -3.24
C LEU A 631 -20.95 -9.27 -3.35
N ASN A 632 -21.58 -9.60 -2.21
CA ASN A 632 -22.94 -10.13 -2.15
C ASN A 632 -23.99 -9.05 -2.40
N ASN A 633 -24.27 -8.81 -3.67
CA ASN A 633 -25.26 -7.85 -4.14
C ASN A 633 -26.72 -8.26 -3.86
N ASP A 634 -27.02 -9.54 -3.66
CA ASP A 634 -28.35 -10.01 -3.24
C ASP A 634 -28.70 -9.48 -1.85
N GLN A 635 -27.67 -9.22 -1.02
CA GLN A 635 -27.80 -8.59 0.28
C GLN A 635 -27.41 -7.10 0.26
N GLY A 636 -27.38 -6.48 -0.93
CA GLY A 636 -27.15 -5.05 -1.13
C GLY A 636 -25.68 -4.60 -1.12
N GLY A 637 -24.72 -5.54 -1.06
CA GLY A 637 -23.29 -5.27 -1.19
C GLY A 637 -22.77 -4.15 -0.26
N PRO A 638 -21.88 -3.25 -0.73
CA PRO A 638 -21.35 -2.16 0.11
C PRO A 638 -22.42 -1.17 0.55
N ASP A 639 -23.47 -0.96 -0.25
CA ASP A 639 -24.46 0.08 0.00
C ASP A 639 -25.33 -0.25 1.23
N SER A 640 -25.66 -1.53 1.42
CA SER A 640 -26.41 -1.97 2.59
C SER A 640 -25.59 -1.86 3.87
N ILE A 641 -24.28 -2.12 3.79
CA ILE A 641 -23.34 -1.97 4.90
C ILE A 641 -23.21 -0.49 5.28
N LEU A 642 -23.04 0.41 4.30
CA LEU A 642 -22.98 1.86 4.54
C LEU A 642 -24.24 2.39 5.24
N ARG A 643 -25.44 1.97 4.79
CA ARG A 643 -26.70 2.34 5.48
C ARG A 643 -26.79 1.79 6.90
N GLY A 644 -26.22 0.61 7.15
CA GLY A 644 -26.10 0.06 8.50
C GLY A 644 -25.18 0.88 9.38
N LEU A 645 -24.03 1.30 8.87
CA LEU A 645 -23.08 2.15 9.59
C LEU A 645 -23.68 3.52 9.98
N THR A 646 -24.55 4.09 9.15
CA THR A 646 -25.25 5.35 9.48
C THR A 646 -26.43 5.15 10.43
N THR A 647 -26.87 3.93 10.71
CA THR A 647 -28.09 3.69 11.52
C THR A 647 -27.79 3.04 12.85
N GLN A 648 -26.86 2.07 12.86
CA GLN A 648 -26.53 1.31 14.06
C GLN A 648 -25.67 2.17 14.99
N PRO A 649 -25.87 2.09 16.32
CA PRO A 649 -24.95 2.72 17.27
C PRO A 649 -23.61 1.97 17.31
N HIS A 650 -22.54 2.69 17.62
CA HIS A 650 -21.26 2.08 17.98
C HIS A 650 -21.26 1.58 19.44
N GLN A 651 -20.27 0.77 19.84
CA GLN A 651 -20.01 0.47 21.26
C GLN A 651 -19.48 1.72 21.98
N ASP A 652 -19.86 1.94 23.23
CA ASP A 652 -19.50 3.14 23.97
C ASP A 652 -17.98 3.27 24.16
N PHE A 653 -17.50 4.49 24.35
CA PHE A 653 -16.08 4.70 24.66
C PHE A 653 -15.80 4.38 26.12
N ASP A 654 -15.22 3.20 26.36
CA ASP A 654 -14.74 2.79 27.66
C ASP A 654 -13.66 1.69 27.54
N ARG A 655 -13.37 1.02 28.66
CA ARG A 655 -12.40 -0.08 28.71
C ARG A 655 -12.88 -1.37 28.06
N PHE A 656 -14.12 -1.47 27.55
CA PHE A 656 -14.64 -2.71 26.99
C PHE A 656 -14.27 -2.82 25.50
N MET A 657 -13.95 -4.03 25.09
CA MET A 657 -13.70 -4.35 23.68
C MET A 657 -14.28 -5.73 23.39
N VAL A 658 -14.98 -5.81 22.27
CA VAL A 658 -15.72 -7.01 21.88
C VAL A 658 -14.81 -8.21 21.64
N SER A 659 -15.31 -9.42 21.95
CA SER A 659 -14.53 -10.67 21.81
C SER A 659 -14.06 -10.97 20.38
N GLY A 660 -14.74 -10.43 19.36
CA GLY A 660 -14.28 -10.49 17.97
C GLY A 660 -12.88 -9.90 17.79
N LEU A 661 -12.50 -8.91 18.61
CA LEU A 661 -11.20 -8.25 18.58
C LEU A 661 -10.24 -8.75 19.67
N THR A 662 -10.73 -9.15 20.84
CA THR A 662 -9.88 -9.53 21.98
C THR A 662 -9.59 -11.04 22.06
N LYS A 663 -10.31 -11.86 21.30
CA LYS A 663 -10.19 -13.34 21.31
C LYS A 663 -10.08 -13.96 19.92
N LYS A 664 -10.74 -13.37 18.92
CA LYS A 664 -10.95 -13.96 17.60
C LYS A 664 -10.36 -13.15 16.44
N LEU A 665 -9.50 -12.16 16.74
CA LEU A 665 -8.90 -11.31 15.71
C LEU A 665 -8.11 -12.18 14.74
N PHE A 666 -8.44 -12.11 13.45
CA PHE A 666 -7.76 -12.84 12.37
C PHE A 666 -7.58 -14.34 12.64
N ALA A 667 -8.59 -14.98 13.26
CA ALA A 667 -8.54 -16.39 13.58
C ALA A 667 -8.53 -17.26 12.30
N ASP A 668 -7.71 -18.32 12.29
CA ASP A 668 -7.69 -19.34 11.23
C ASP A 668 -8.01 -20.74 11.80
N PRO A 669 -9.13 -21.38 11.42
CA PRO A 669 -10.14 -20.88 10.48
C PRO A 669 -10.94 -19.70 11.07
N PRO A 670 -11.56 -18.85 10.22
CA PRO A 670 -12.35 -17.70 10.66
C PRO A 670 -13.39 -18.02 11.74
N GLY A 671 -13.45 -17.18 12.76
CA GLY A 671 -14.35 -17.32 13.92
C GLY A 671 -13.96 -18.39 14.95
N SER A 672 -12.86 -19.12 14.75
CA SER A 672 -12.31 -20.06 15.72
C SER A 672 -11.64 -19.37 16.93
N ASP A 673 -11.29 -20.15 17.95
CA ASP A 673 -10.61 -19.67 19.16
C ASP A 673 -9.07 -19.62 19.00
N ARG A 674 -8.58 -19.65 17.75
CA ARG A 674 -7.15 -19.53 17.39
C ARG A 674 -6.73 -18.10 17.05
N GLY A 675 -7.57 -17.12 17.34
CA GLY A 675 -7.32 -15.71 17.02
C GLY A 675 -6.24 -15.04 17.88
N LEU A 676 -6.09 -13.74 17.64
CA LEU A 676 -5.25 -12.82 18.39
C LEU A 676 -6.11 -11.92 19.29
N ASP A 677 -5.43 -11.08 20.07
CA ASP A 677 -6.02 -10.10 20.97
C ASP A 677 -5.54 -8.69 20.59
N LEU A 678 -6.41 -7.91 19.94
CA LEU A 678 -6.08 -6.57 19.46
C LEU A 678 -5.70 -5.60 20.59
N ALA A 679 -6.33 -5.71 21.76
CA ALA A 679 -5.99 -4.85 22.89
C ALA A 679 -4.59 -5.18 23.42
N ALA A 680 -4.27 -6.47 23.54
CA ALA A 680 -2.91 -6.90 23.89
C ALA A 680 -1.88 -6.46 22.83
N LEU A 681 -2.21 -6.56 21.53
CA LEU A 681 -1.35 -6.06 20.45
C LEU A 681 -1.11 -4.55 20.55
N ASN A 682 -2.12 -3.74 20.88
CA ASN A 682 -1.97 -2.29 21.06
C ASN A 682 -1.03 -1.94 22.22
N ILE A 683 -1.17 -2.64 23.35
CA ILE A 683 -0.29 -2.49 24.52
C ILE A 683 1.15 -2.88 24.15
N GLN A 684 1.32 -4.05 23.54
CA GLN A 684 2.64 -4.56 23.14
C GLN A 684 3.31 -3.64 22.11
N ARG A 685 2.55 -3.10 21.15
CA ARG A 685 3.04 -2.12 20.16
C ARG A 685 3.48 -0.82 20.81
N GLY A 686 2.75 -0.32 21.81
CA GLY A 686 3.18 0.84 22.61
C GLY A 686 4.54 0.63 23.27
N ARG A 687 4.78 -0.57 23.81
CA ARG A 687 6.05 -0.97 24.44
C ARG A 687 7.18 -1.15 23.42
N ASP A 688 6.92 -1.76 22.25
CA ASP A 688 7.87 -1.86 21.12
C ASP A 688 8.27 -0.48 20.57
N HIS A 689 7.33 0.46 20.54
CA HIS A 689 7.58 1.82 20.10
C HIS A 689 8.27 2.67 21.19
N GLY A 690 8.48 2.14 22.38
CA GLY A 690 9.12 2.85 23.48
C GLY A 690 8.31 4.06 23.94
N LEU A 691 6.97 3.96 23.96
CA LEU A 691 6.13 5.00 24.52
C LEU A 691 6.36 5.12 26.05
N PRO A 692 6.59 6.34 26.58
CA PRO A 692 6.48 6.57 28.02
C PRO A 692 5.07 6.23 28.54
N GLY A 693 4.95 5.97 29.84
CA GLY A 693 3.65 5.66 30.44
C GLY A 693 2.65 6.82 30.34
N TYR A 694 1.37 6.49 30.36
CA TYR A 694 0.18 7.37 30.28
C TYR A 694 0.32 8.68 31.06
N ASN A 695 0.81 8.62 32.31
CA ASN A 695 0.94 9.79 33.17
C ASN A 695 1.89 10.88 32.60
N THR A 696 2.86 10.49 31.75
CA THR A 696 3.74 11.42 31.03
C THR A 696 2.94 12.27 30.04
N PHE A 697 2.00 11.66 29.32
CA PHE A 697 1.18 12.34 28.33
C PHE A 697 0.07 13.17 28.97
N ARG A 698 -0.51 12.71 30.09
CA ARG A 698 -1.40 13.55 30.92
C ARG A 698 -0.72 14.87 31.30
N ALA A 699 0.49 14.78 31.86
CA ALA A 699 1.27 15.95 32.28
C ALA A 699 1.59 16.88 31.10
N ARG A 700 1.94 16.32 29.94
CA ARG A 700 2.13 17.08 28.70
C ARG A 700 0.87 17.84 28.29
N CYS A 701 -0.29 17.21 28.44
CA CYS A 701 -1.59 17.79 28.13
C CYS A 701 -2.09 18.81 29.17
N GLY A 702 -1.23 19.24 30.10
CA GLY A 702 -1.58 20.23 31.12
C GLY A 702 -2.40 19.67 32.29
N LEU A 703 -2.64 18.35 32.32
CA LEU A 703 -3.24 17.67 33.47
C LEU A 703 -2.18 17.50 34.57
N ARG A 704 -2.62 17.42 35.83
CA ARG A 704 -1.68 17.21 36.94
C ARG A 704 -1.13 15.78 36.90
N ALA A 705 0.19 15.65 36.92
CA ALA A 705 0.86 14.35 37.02
C ALA A 705 0.36 13.61 38.27
N ALA A 706 -0.18 12.41 38.08
CA ALA A 706 -0.68 11.59 39.17
C ALA A 706 0.48 11.04 40.01
N THR A 707 0.31 11.08 41.32
CA THR A 707 1.25 10.51 42.29
C THR A 707 0.78 9.16 42.84
N SER A 708 -0.50 8.83 42.66
CA SER A 708 -1.13 7.57 43.05
C SER A 708 -2.29 7.24 42.12
N PHE A 709 -2.79 6.01 42.18
CA PHE A 709 -4.00 5.61 41.44
C PHE A 709 -5.22 6.43 41.87
N ASP A 710 -5.34 6.80 43.15
CA ASP A 710 -6.46 7.62 43.63
C ASP A 710 -6.43 9.05 43.11
N PHE A 711 -5.24 9.56 42.78
CA PHE A 711 -5.11 10.88 42.15
C PHE A 711 -5.81 10.93 40.78
N LEU A 712 -6.00 9.78 40.12
CA LEU A 712 -6.70 9.70 38.84
C LEU A 712 -8.22 9.89 38.95
N ALA A 713 -8.79 10.02 40.16
CA ALA A 713 -10.25 10.09 40.37
C ALA A 713 -10.96 11.23 39.63
N ARG A 714 -10.24 12.23 39.14
CA ARG A 714 -10.83 13.32 38.34
C ARG A 714 -11.09 12.89 36.90
N GLU A 715 -10.13 12.25 36.25
CA GLU A 715 -10.25 11.82 34.85
C GLU A 715 -10.75 10.36 34.75
N ILE A 716 -10.62 9.57 35.82
CA ILE A 716 -11.11 8.20 35.97
C ILE A 716 -11.96 8.12 37.26
N PRO A 717 -13.21 8.61 37.25
CA PRO A 717 -14.02 8.66 38.47
C PRO A 717 -14.37 7.28 39.04
N ASP A 718 -14.57 6.28 38.16
CA ASP A 718 -14.87 4.91 38.57
C ASP A 718 -13.74 4.33 39.45
N ALA A 719 -14.06 4.09 40.72
CA ALA A 719 -13.12 3.51 41.67
C ALA A 719 -12.76 2.06 41.31
N THR A 720 -13.66 1.32 40.66
CA THR A 720 -13.42 -0.06 40.22
C THR A 720 -12.36 -0.09 39.12
N MET A 721 -12.46 0.81 38.13
CA MET A 721 -11.43 1.02 37.11
C MET A 721 -10.06 1.31 37.75
N ARG A 722 -10.01 2.23 38.72
CA ARG A 722 -8.76 2.58 39.40
C ARG A 722 -8.18 1.42 40.19
N GLU A 723 -9.01 0.59 40.82
CA GLU A 723 -8.57 -0.63 41.50
C GLU A 723 -8.01 -1.67 40.52
N ARG A 724 -8.63 -1.84 39.34
CA ARG A 724 -8.09 -2.71 38.29
C ARG A 724 -6.72 -2.23 37.79
N LEU A 725 -6.55 -0.92 37.60
CA LEU A 725 -5.24 -0.36 37.26
C LEU A 725 -4.21 -0.61 38.37
N ARG A 726 -4.61 -0.47 39.64
CA ARG A 726 -3.77 -0.71 40.82
C ARG A 726 -3.36 -2.19 40.95
N SER A 727 -4.24 -3.12 40.59
CA SER A 727 -3.92 -4.56 40.64
C SER A 727 -2.96 -5.00 39.53
N LEU A 728 -2.92 -4.26 38.42
CA LEU A 728 -2.05 -4.55 37.27
C LEU A 728 -0.69 -3.88 37.34
N TYR A 729 -0.66 -2.60 37.71
CA TYR A 729 0.55 -1.78 37.70
C TYR A 729 0.96 -1.44 39.13
N ARG A 730 2.26 -1.55 39.43
CA ARG A 730 2.79 -1.16 40.75
C ARG A 730 2.83 0.36 40.94
N ASN A 731 3.08 1.09 39.85
CA ASN A 731 3.18 2.54 39.86
C ASN A 731 2.27 3.16 38.79
N VAL A 732 1.65 4.30 39.11
CA VAL A 732 0.80 5.05 38.17
C VAL A 732 1.53 5.51 36.90
N ASN A 733 2.85 5.63 36.95
CA ASN A 733 3.70 5.98 35.80
C ASN A 733 3.95 4.78 34.84
N ASP A 734 3.55 3.58 35.22
CA ASP A 734 3.75 2.36 34.44
C ASP A 734 2.56 2.00 33.55
N ILE A 735 1.42 2.67 33.74
CA ILE A 735 0.21 2.47 32.94
C ILE A 735 0.54 2.72 31.46
N ASP A 736 0.30 1.73 30.60
CA ASP A 736 0.44 1.86 29.15
C ASP A 736 -0.55 2.91 28.60
N VAL A 737 -0.12 3.70 27.60
CA VAL A 737 -0.88 4.87 27.12
C VAL A 737 -2.27 4.50 26.61
N PHE A 738 -2.39 3.41 25.86
CA PHE A 738 -3.67 2.90 25.36
C PHE A 738 -4.64 2.57 26.49
N VAL A 739 -4.13 1.90 27.53
CA VAL A 739 -4.93 1.47 28.70
C VAL A 739 -5.39 2.66 29.53
N GLY A 740 -4.47 3.58 29.81
CA GLY A 740 -4.79 4.76 30.61
C GLY A 740 -5.76 5.71 29.90
N GLY A 741 -5.62 5.88 28.57
CA GLY A 741 -6.52 6.73 27.81
C GLY A 741 -7.94 6.17 27.65
N LEU A 742 -8.09 4.85 27.45
CA LEU A 742 -9.42 4.19 27.43
C LEU A 742 -10.09 4.16 28.82
N ALA A 743 -9.31 4.26 29.89
CA ALA A 743 -9.84 4.28 31.25
C ALA A 743 -10.42 5.64 31.65
N GLU A 744 -10.14 6.71 30.92
CA GLU A 744 -10.68 8.04 31.19
C GLU A 744 -12.17 8.14 30.84
N GLU A 745 -12.93 8.92 31.62
CA GLU A 745 -14.28 9.31 31.24
C GLU A 745 -14.25 10.28 30.06
N SER A 746 -15.20 10.12 29.13
CA SER A 746 -15.36 10.99 27.96
C SER A 746 -15.47 12.47 28.34
N SER A 747 -14.79 13.32 27.57
CA SER A 747 -14.91 14.77 27.74
C SER A 747 -16.33 15.24 27.37
N PRO A 748 -16.91 16.25 28.04
CA PRO A 748 -18.26 16.72 27.72
C PRO A 748 -18.45 17.06 26.23
N GLY A 749 -19.41 16.41 25.58
CA GLY A 749 -19.72 16.57 24.16
C GLY A 749 -18.69 15.98 23.20
N GLY A 750 -17.73 15.20 23.69
CA GLY A 750 -16.80 14.40 22.90
C GLY A 750 -16.83 12.94 23.31
N ILE A 751 -16.21 12.08 22.50
CA ILE A 751 -16.17 10.63 22.75
C ILE A 751 -14.99 10.25 23.64
N VAL A 752 -13.82 10.87 23.45
CA VAL A 752 -12.61 10.47 24.18
C VAL A 752 -12.37 11.27 25.47
N GLY A 753 -11.62 10.68 26.40
CA GLY A 753 -11.15 11.35 27.61
C GLY A 753 -10.16 12.50 27.34
N PRO A 754 -9.90 13.35 28.34
CA PRO A 754 -9.14 14.60 28.17
C PRO A 754 -7.71 14.41 27.65
N THR A 755 -7.03 13.31 27.97
CA THR A 755 -5.67 13.05 27.47
C THR A 755 -5.70 12.72 25.99
N PHE A 756 -6.60 11.83 25.56
CA PHE A 756 -6.75 11.50 24.14
C PHE A 756 -7.30 12.68 23.34
N ALA A 757 -8.25 13.45 23.88
CA ALA A 757 -8.74 14.67 23.26
C ALA A 757 -7.60 15.65 22.96
N CYS A 758 -6.71 15.88 23.93
CA CYS A 758 -5.52 16.71 23.75
C CYS A 758 -4.55 16.16 22.69
N LEU A 759 -4.19 14.88 22.73
CA LEU A 759 -3.22 14.29 21.81
C LEU A 759 -3.75 14.27 20.37
N ILE A 760 -5.02 13.93 20.19
CA ILE A 760 -5.70 13.91 18.89
C ILE A 760 -5.83 15.34 18.37
N ALA A 761 -6.36 16.27 19.18
CA ALA A 761 -6.56 17.66 18.77
C ALA A 761 -5.24 18.38 18.44
N GLN A 762 -4.15 18.10 19.18
CA GLN A 762 -2.82 18.62 18.84
C GLN A 762 -2.33 18.08 17.49
N GLN A 763 -2.50 16.78 17.22
CA GLN A 763 -2.08 16.21 15.94
C GLN A 763 -2.84 16.85 14.78
N PHE A 764 -4.17 16.95 14.87
CA PHE A 764 -4.97 17.60 13.82
C PHE A 764 -4.72 19.10 13.71
N GLN A 765 -4.38 19.79 14.81
CA GLN A 765 -3.91 21.18 14.72
C GLN A 765 -2.64 21.27 13.87
N ASP A 766 -1.67 20.38 14.12
CA ASP A 766 -0.40 20.37 13.39
C ASP A 766 -0.60 20.00 11.91
N LEU A 767 -1.53 19.08 11.62
CA LEU A 767 -1.91 18.73 10.24
C LEU A 767 -2.54 19.92 9.51
N ARG A 768 -3.47 20.64 10.13
CA ARG A 768 -4.09 21.82 9.52
C ARG A 768 -3.10 22.97 9.32
N LYS A 769 -2.32 23.31 10.35
CA LYS A 769 -1.39 24.46 10.32
C LYS A 769 -0.14 24.18 9.50
N GLY A 770 0.34 22.95 9.49
CA GLY A 770 1.55 22.55 8.77
C GLY A 770 1.31 22.19 7.30
N ASP A 771 0.06 22.11 6.85
CA ASP A 771 -0.28 21.74 5.48
C ASP A 771 -0.44 22.95 4.55
N ARG A 772 0.52 23.12 3.63
CA ARG A 772 0.46 24.17 2.61
C ARG A 772 -0.76 24.03 1.68
N PHE A 773 -1.22 22.81 1.46
CA PHE A 773 -2.36 22.48 0.60
C PHE A 773 -3.67 22.31 1.39
N TRP A 774 -3.74 22.78 2.65
CA TRP A 774 -5.00 22.85 3.40
C TRP A 774 -6.06 23.56 2.57
N PHE A 775 -7.24 22.95 2.41
CA PHE A 775 -8.21 23.35 1.39
C PHE A 775 -8.74 24.79 1.53
N GLU A 776 -8.72 25.35 2.74
CA GLU A 776 -9.14 26.74 2.97
C GLU A 776 -8.02 27.77 2.75
N ASN A 777 -6.79 27.34 2.46
CA ASN A 777 -5.68 28.26 2.17
C ASN A 777 -5.94 29.02 0.86
N ARG A 778 -5.52 30.29 0.83
CA ARG A 778 -5.55 31.09 -0.41
C ARG A 778 -4.74 30.42 -1.51
N GLY A 779 -5.29 30.41 -2.72
CA GLY A 779 -4.65 29.81 -3.90
C GLY A 779 -4.91 28.32 -4.08
N GLN A 780 -5.56 27.64 -3.13
CA GLN A 780 -6.01 26.25 -3.33
C GLN A 780 -7.29 26.21 -4.16
N PHE A 781 -8.29 26.99 -3.77
CA PHE A 781 -9.55 27.11 -4.47
C PHE A 781 -9.97 28.59 -4.57
N THR A 782 -10.81 28.92 -5.54
CA THR A 782 -11.50 30.22 -5.55
C THR A 782 -12.52 30.31 -4.40
N ALA A 783 -12.97 31.51 -4.06
CA ALA A 783 -13.98 31.67 -3.00
C ALA A 783 -15.31 30.96 -3.32
N ALA A 784 -15.68 30.92 -4.60
CA ALA A 784 -16.86 30.20 -5.07
C ALA A 784 -16.68 28.68 -4.92
N GLN A 785 -15.56 28.14 -5.41
CA GLN A 785 -15.21 26.73 -5.25
C GLN A 785 -15.16 26.29 -3.78
N LEU A 786 -14.51 27.07 -2.93
CA LEU A 786 -14.43 26.80 -1.48
C LEU A 786 -15.82 26.77 -0.82
N THR A 787 -16.73 27.64 -1.25
CA THR A 787 -18.11 27.66 -0.76
C THR A 787 -18.85 26.39 -1.16
N GLU A 788 -18.63 25.87 -2.37
CA GLU A 788 -19.25 24.62 -2.82
C GLU A 788 -18.68 23.39 -2.08
N ILE A 789 -17.38 23.34 -1.81
CA ILE A 789 -16.77 22.26 -1.01
C ILE A 789 -17.36 22.21 0.40
N LYS A 790 -17.53 23.37 1.05
CA LYS A 790 -18.07 23.46 2.41
C LYS A 790 -19.54 23.03 2.53
N LYS A 791 -20.30 23.01 1.44
CA LYS A 791 -21.71 22.55 1.42
C LYS A 791 -21.84 21.03 1.51
N THR A 792 -20.91 20.29 0.91
CA THR A 792 -20.99 18.83 0.81
C THR A 792 -20.79 18.19 2.19
N SER A 793 -21.71 17.33 2.62
CA SER A 793 -21.57 16.48 3.80
C SER A 793 -21.24 15.04 3.43
N LEU A 794 -20.79 14.22 4.39
CA LEU A 794 -20.66 12.78 4.15
C LEU A 794 -22.03 12.16 3.79
N ALA A 795 -23.12 12.66 4.39
CA ALA A 795 -24.49 12.27 4.02
C ALA A 795 -24.79 12.47 2.53
N ARG A 796 -24.39 13.62 1.97
CA ARG A 796 -24.54 13.92 0.53
C ARG A 796 -23.73 12.97 -0.34
N ILE A 797 -22.47 12.71 0.04
CA ILE A 797 -21.61 11.75 -0.68
C ILE A 797 -22.25 10.36 -0.70
N LEU A 798 -22.80 9.89 0.42
CA LEU A 798 -23.49 8.60 0.49
C LEU A 798 -24.74 8.59 -0.41
N CYS A 799 -25.56 9.64 -0.39
CA CYS A 799 -26.72 9.77 -1.30
C CYS A 799 -26.33 9.76 -2.78
N ASP A 800 -25.21 10.38 -3.16
CA ASP A 800 -24.75 10.42 -4.57
C ASP A 800 -24.15 9.09 -5.05
N ASN A 801 -23.62 8.29 -4.13
CA ASN A 801 -22.75 7.15 -4.43
C ASN A 801 -23.25 5.80 -3.91
N THR A 802 -24.50 5.71 -3.43
CA THR A 802 -25.17 4.45 -3.10
C THR A 802 -26.44 4.28 -3.95
N ASP A 803 -26.76 3.05 -4.30
CA ASP A 803 -27.91 2.70 -5.14
C ASP A 803 -29.20 2.62 -4.30
N GLY A 804 -30.24 3.31 -4.78
CA GLY A 804 -31.58 3.32 -4.20
C GLY A 804 -31.75 4.19 -2.95
N THR A 805 -30.68 4.70 -2.34
CA THR A 805 -30.78 5.56 -1.14
C THR A 805 -31.47 6.89 -1.48
N THR A 806 -32.72 7.05 -1.00
CA THR A 806 -33.52 8.26 -1.23
C THR A 806 -33.58 9.19 -0.04
N HIS A 807 -33.24 8.70 1.15
CA HIS A 807 -33.26 9.45 2.41
C HIS A 807 -31.97 9.21 3.19
N MET A 808 -31.48 10.23 3.90
CA MET A 808 -30.33 10.14 4.79
C MET A 808 -30.44 11.24 5.84
N GLN A 809 -29.96 10.99 7.07
CA GLN A 809 -29.85 12.06 8.06
C GLN A 809 -28.76 13.09 7.67
N PRO A 810 -28.89 14.36 8.06
CA PRO A 810 -27.89 15.38 7.76
C PRO A 810 -26.48 15.09 8.31
N ASP A 811 -26.40 14.60 9.56
CA ASP A 811 -25.16 14.21 10.23
C ASP A 811 -25.12 12.68 10.42
N VAL A 812 -24.33 12.01 9.60
CA VAL A 812 -24.22 10.54 9.62
C VAL A 812 -23.44 10.00 10.81
N PHE A 813 -22.73 10.84 11.56
CA PHE A 813 -22.02 10.48 12.79
C PHE A 813 -22.93 10.46 14.02
N MET A 814 -24.12 11.04 13.90
CA MET A 814 -25.14 11.10 14.93
C MET A 814 -26.33 10.20 14.55
N LEU A 815 -26.94 9.55 15.55
CA LEU A 815 -28.08 8.66 15.33
C LEU A 815 -29.24 9.45 14.71
N PRO A 816 -30.00 8.88 13.77
CA PRO A 816 -31.14 9.56 13.15
C PRO A 816 -32.31 9.78 14.12
N THR A 817 -32.24 9.20 15.33
CA THR A 817 -33.20 9.41 16.42
C THR A 817 -32.88 10.64 17.28
N GLN A 818 -31.71 11.26 17.10
CA GLN A 818 -31.38 12.49 17.81
C GLN A 818 -32.22 13.66 17.28
N PRO A 819 -32.73 14.53 18.16
CA PRO A 819 -33.55 15.67 17.74
C PRO A 819 -32.85 16.56 16.72
N GLY A 820 -33.49 16.81 15.57
CA GLY A 820 -32.95 17.64 14.51
C GLY A 820 -31.97 16.94 13.56
N ASN A 821 -31.78 15.63 13.71
CA ASN A 821 -31.00 14.79 12.81
C ASN A 821 -31.84 13.68 12.16
N GLU A 822 -33.14 13.89 12.02
CA GLU A 822 -34.03 12.93 11.38
C GLU A 822 -33.65 12.74 9.90
N ARG A 823 -33.94 11.57 9.33
CA ARG A 823 -33.68 11.32 7.91
C ARG A 823 -34.50 12.25 7.04
N VAL A 824 -33.84 12.95 6.13
CA VAL A 824 -34.45 13.84 5.14
C VAL A 824 -34.27 13.28 3.74
N ALA A 825 -35.09 13.74 2.79
CA ALA A 825 -34.91 13.36 1.39
C ALA A 825 -33.51 13.78 0.91
N CYS A 826 -32.81 12.90 0.21
CA CYS A 826 -31.48 13.20 -0.34
C CYS A 826 -31.51 14.46 -1.23
N SER A 827 -32.61 14.75 -1.94
CA SER A 827 -32.76 15.97 -2.73
C SER A 827 -32.73 17.28 -1.93
N SER A 828 -32.97 17.23 -0.61
CA SER A 828 -32.90 18.39 0.28
C SER A 828 -31.49 18.64 0.84
N LEU A 829 -30.61 17.64 0.76
CA LEU A 829 -29.21 17.78 1.17
C LEU A 829 -28.45 18.58 0.12
N SER A 830 -27.69 19.57 0.58
CA SER A 830 -26.93 20.48 -0.30
C SER A 830 -25.97 19.72 -1.21
N GLN A 831 -25.99 20.03 -2.50
CA GLN A 831 -25.12 19.44 -3.51
C GLN A 831 -24.07 20.46 -3.96
N MET A 832 -22.85 19.99 -4.19
CA MET A 832 -21.76 20.78 -4.75
C MET A 832 -22.05 21.20 -6.19
N ASP A 833 -22.05 22.49 -6.48
CA ASP A 833 -22.14 22.99 -7.86
C ASP A 833 -20.77 22.97 -8.56
N LEU A 834 -20.49 21.90 -9.31
CA LEU A 834 -19.23 21.74 -10.06
C LEU A 834 -19.06 22.75 -11.21
N THR A 835 -20.06 23.56 -11.57
CA THR A 835 -19.89 24.62 -12.58
C THR A 835 -18.88 25.69 -12.15
N LYS A 836 -18.54 25.77 -10.85
CA LYS A 836 -17.48 26.68 -10.35
C LYS A 836 -16.05 26.25 -10.74
N TRP A 837 -15.89 25.09 -11.39
CA TRP A 837 -14.63 24.61 -11.99
C TRP A 837 -14.63 24.71 -13.51
N GLN A 838 -15.65 25.30 -14.13
CA GLN A 838 -15.68 25.48 -15.58
C GLN A 838 -14.67 26.55 -16.01
N GLU A 839 -13.84 26.21 -17.01
CA GLU A 839 -12.83 27.08 -17.65
C GLU A 839 -13.19 27.40 -19.11
#